data_AF-A0A9P4PHT1-F1
#
_entry.id   AF-A0A9P4PHT1-F1
#
_cell.length_a   1.000
_cell.length_b   1.000
_cell.length_c   1.000
_cell.angle_alpha   90.00
_cell.angle_beta   90.00
_cell.angle_gamma   90.00
#
_symmetry.space_group_name_H-M   'P 1'
#
loop_
_entity.id
_entity.type
_entity.pdbx_description
1 polymer ?
#
loop_
_entity_poly.entity_id
_entity_poly.type
_entity_poly.pdbx_seq_one_letter_code
_entity_poly.pdbx_strand_id
1 'polypeptide(L)'
;MASALRPTGRFYAAFYRWSCSTVRAPHCTRSIRRSPPCFETRARHAYSTTRPLLHDNAAASTPEASRDERTSASADQEATILSPDPVSMQETMRSLMRHVPSTVTVITAFGEHTDSRTPLPVGSAISSLTTVTLDPPHVSFNIKTPSRTLDAIRETGGRFCVHFLDNSIIAAKVAQNFTEGNSIETLRRRRQKFTFEYPPTDHMQQPPKLVSRCVLASMTCKLVQEATVADHVVAIASVNELSARQDQAPALMYHEGKFKRYNGSTLYQHKAPALGQTFIGHGVYCSYPLFPGDAEKEDFISRAKEYIEQNQAEFLAAPSTSRATILKDGWGIQSGTFGLNLTRLVDQCMAELGLHSDQEPCLNNAPLTYRFYGQLSPTDITTIANQAKALVENNPAALDGDYFTVLDRLDVCPWGTNLLASDILVPLREGGLIAPFELRSIDPKATLDLGHLEQVEHRVFKFLKTIPREQAYRMKLGRIQNDAGLQQLHMIYLKQILPRITAEVCPDAFSSPQVDLRGQLSPEEVRVAVIRMVNALSDAKIYPTFTSLPKAEILRELGVHPMATGANLDFLWEKMNHMRATTKDSNALEEAVDMMLDTMPDPLFEKGSFKLEEVQSRVRKLVNSHPLSVLAWSTSDIVAAMGLRYGATTVPHKGKDVQIHSLIRKIFREALKARVGDDGVTAEEKAAINEYSRLFLAPRPKGWVMPAAEAAKFSRPKVLSWRYQKEEQKVKEREEKKEEAGALGV
;
A
#
# COMPACT_ATOMS: atom_id res chain seq x y z
N MET A 1 1.24 -48.16 19.06
CA MET A 1 -0.13 -47.59 18.98
C MET A 1 -0.25 -46.86 17.65
N ALA A 2 -1.41 -46.90 16.99
CA ALA A 2 -1.56 -46.44 15.61
C ALA A 2 -1.55 -44.90 15.48
N SER A 3 -0.80 -44.36 14.51
CA SER A 3 -0.92 -42.96 14.10
C SER A 3 -2.14 -42.80 13.18
N ALA A 4 -3.06 -41.91 13.55
CA ALA A 4 -4.29 -41.69 12.79
C ALA A 4 -4.00 -41.09 11.40
N LEU A 5 -4.51 -41.76 10.37
CA LEU A 5 -4.58 -41.24 8.99
C LEU A 5 -5.37 -39.92 8.96
N ARG A 6 -4.78 -38.84 8.44
CA ARG A 6 -5.46 -37.54 8.26
C ARG A 6 -6.40 -37.57 7.03
N PRO A 7 -7.74 -37.41 7.18
CA PRO A 7 -8.65 -37.38 6.03
C PRO A 7 -8.95 -35.95 5.52
N THR A 8 -8.58 -34.92 6.30
CA THR A 8 -9.10 -33.55 6.17
C THR A 8 -8.80 -32.88 4.84
N GLY A 9 -7.59 -33.03 4.28
CA GLY A 9 -7.22 -32.38 3.02
C GLY A 9 -8.08 -32.77 1.80
N ARG A 10 -8.54 -34.04 1.75
CA ARG A 10 -9.43 -34.51 0.66
C ARG A 10 -10.89 -34.11 0.87
N PHE A 11 -11.33 -33.94 2.11
CA PHE A 11 -12.69 -33.48 2.42
C PHE A 11 -12.95 -32.05 1.90
N TYR A 12 -12.04 -31.11 2.17
CA TYR A 12 -12.21 -29.72 1.70
C TYR A 12 -12.17 -29.59 0.17
N ALA A 13 -11.35 -30.39 -0.52
CA ALA A 13 -11.34 -30.45 -1.98
C ALA A 13 -12.64 -31.02 -2.58
N ALA A 14 -13.32 -31.93 -1.88
CA ALA A 14 -14.63 -32.44 -2.27
C ALA A 14 -15.75 -31.41 -1.99
N PHE A 15 -15.73 -30.75 -0.82
CA PHE A 15 -16.71 -29.73 -0.44
C PHE A 15 -16.72 -28.54 -1.42
N TYR A 16 -15.54 -28.06 -1.83
CA TYR A 16 -15.40 -26.99 -2.83
C TYR A 16 -15.94 -27.40 -4.22
N ARG A 17 -15.78 -28.66 -4.63
CA ARG A 17 -16.36 -29.19 -5.88
C ARG A 17 -17.89 -29.31 -5.80
N TRP A 18 -18.44 -29.62 -4.62
CA TRP A 18 -19.87 -29.71 -4.40
C TRP A 18 -20.56 -28.35 -4.53
N SER A 19 -20.06 -27.28 -3.90
CA SER A 19 -20.67 -25.94 -4.03
C SER A 19 -20.65 -25.39 -5.47
N CYS A 20 -19.67 -25.79 -6.29
CA CYS A 20 -19.57 -25.37 -7.69
C CYS A 20 -20.64 -25.99 -8.63
N SER A 21 -21.38 -27.02 -8.21
CA SER A 21 -22.23 -27.82 -9.11
C SER A 21 -23.74 -27.53 -9.05
N THR A 22 -24.18 -26.54 -8.26
CA THR A 22 -25.60 -26.28 -7.99
C THR A 22 -26.27 -25.17 -8.84
N VAL A 23 -25.54 -24.50 -9.74
CA VAL A 23 -26.08 -23.37 -10.52
C VAL A 23 -26.42 -23.77 -11.97
N ARG A 24 -27.72 -23.99 -12.24
CA ARG A 24 -28.26 -24.10 -13.61
C ARG A 24 -28.43 -22.71 -14.25
N ALA A 25 -28.15 -22.61 -15.55
CA ALA A 25 -28.28 -21.37 -16.32
C ALA A 25 -29.64 -21.26 -17.04
N PRO A 26 -30.11 -20.03 -17.33
CA PRO A 26 -30.94 -19.80 -18.52
C PRO A 26 -30.53 -18.57 -19.37
N HIS A 27 -30.36 -18.86 -20.67
CA HIS A 27 -30.74 -18.12 -21.89
C HIS A 27 -30.70 -16.57 -22.02
N CYS A 28 -30.23 -16.14 -23.21
CA CYS A 28 -30.11 -14.73 -23.64
C CYS A 28 -31.31 -14.20 -24.44
N THR A 29 -31.54 -12.88 -24.39
CA THR A 29 -32.16 -11.97 -25.41
C THR A 29 -32.20 -10.55 -24.79
N ARG A 30 -32.22 -9.39 -25.45
CA ARG A 30 -32.08 -8.95 -26.87
C ARG A 30 -31.54 -7.48 -26.87
N SER A 31 -31.28 -6.90 -28.05
CA SER A 31 -30.65 -5.57 -28.26
C SER A 31 -31.64 -4.40 -28.50
N ILE A 32 -31.17 -3.13 -28.49
CA ILE A 32 -31.50 -2.03 -29.45
C ILE A 32 -30.66 -0.73 -29.25
N ARG A 33 -30.54 0.03 -30.36
CA ARG A 33 -29.79 1.24 -30.81
C ARG A 33 -30.33 2.58 -30.21
N ARG A 34 -29.63 3.74 -30.06
CA ARG A 34 -29.09 4.80 -31.00
C ARG A 34 -30.17 5.52 -31.87
N SER A 35 -30.21 6.85 -32.14
CA SER A 35 -29.23 8.00 -32.10
C SER A 35 -29.90 9.44 -32.05
N PRO A 36 -29.16 10.59 -31.99
CA PRO A 36 -29.65 12.01 -31.85
C PRO A 36 -29.57 12.83 -33.20
N PRO A 37 -29.36 14.19 -33.34
CA PRO A 37 -29.49 15.45 -32.51
C PRO A 37 -30.16 16.68 -33.25
N CYS A 38 -30.13 17.96 -32.72
CA CYS A 38 -29.79 19.26 -33.44
C CYS A 38 -30.19 20.66 -32.81
N PHE A 39 -29.25 21.66 -32.83
CA PHE A 39 -29.30 23.16 -33.01
C PHE A 39 -29.99 24.16 -32.00
N GLU A 40 -29.30 25.13 -31.35
CA GLU A 40 -28.90 26.57 -31.67
C GLU A 40 -29.94 27.68 -31.27
N THR A 41 -29.69 28.97 -30.88
CA THR A 41 -28.68 30.04 -31.19
C THR A 41 -28.51 31.18 -30.11
N ARG A 42 -27.33 31.89 -30.09
CA ARG A 42 -26.95 33.35 -29.85
C ARG A 42 -27.85 34.38 -29.08
N ALA A 43 -27.42 35.58 -28.56
CA ALA A 43 -26.15 36.29 -28.17
C ALA A 43 -26.52 37.72 -27.57
N ARG A 44 -25.69 38.51 -26.82
CA ARG A 44 -24.70 39.55 -27.27
C ARG A 44 -24.17 40.50 -26.13
N HIS A 45 -22.92 40.99 -26.27
CA HIS A 45 -22.23 42.27 -25.81
C HIS A 45 -22.29 42.79 -24.34
N ALA A 46 -21.25 43.32 -23.65
CA ALA A 46 -20.05 44.18 -23.95
C ALA A 46 -20.34 45.72 -23.97
N TYR A 47 -19.52 46.68 -23.47
CA TYR A 47 -18.23 46.79 -22.71
C TYR A 47 -18.10 48.27 -22.17
N SER A 48 -17.01 48.64 -21.44
CA SER A 48 -16.41 50.01 -21.23
C SER A 48 -16.54 50.66 -19.83
N THR A 49 -15.66 51.57 -19.32
CA THR A 49 -14.17 51.75 -19.28
C THR A 49 -13.86 52.75 -18.10
N THR A 50 -12.61 52.88 -17.67
CA THR A 50 -12.10 53.74 -16.55
C THR A 50 -11.82 55.21 -16.94
N ARG A 51 -11.49 56.10 -15.96
CA ARG A 51 -10.18 56.83 -15.74
C ARG A 51 -10.32 58.11 -14.81
N PRO A 52 -9.29 58.98 -14.53
CA PRO A 52 -8.67 59.12 -13.19
C PRO A 52 -8.50 60.58 -12.65
N LEU A 53 -7.62 60.81 -11.64
CA LEU A 53 -6.64 61.93 -11.37
C LEU A 53 -6.16 61.77 -9.89
N LEU A 54 -4.88 61.72 -9.44
CA LEU A 54 -3.62 62.50 -9.56
C LEU A 54 -3.45 63.72 -8.60
N HIS A 55 -2.42 63.65 -7.73
CA HIS A 55 -1.74 64.72 -6.94
C HIS A 55 -2.62 65.55 -5.94
N ASP A 56 -2.11 66.23 -4.89
CA ASP A 56 -0.73 66.45 -4.39
C ASP A 56 -0.65 66.72 -2.86
N ASN A 57 0.58 66.91 -2.35
CA ASN A 57 1.01 67.32 -1.00
C ASN A 57 0.11 68.29 -0.16
N ALA A 58 0.13 68.16 1.19
CA ALA A 58 0.80 69.09 2.13
C ALA A 58 0.22 69.18 3.57
N ALA A 59 1.12 69.52 4.51
CA ALA A 59 0.93 70.29 5.75
C ALA A 59 0.11 69.74 6.96
N ALA A 60 0.79 69.83 8.10
CA ALA A 60 0.39 69.51 9.47
C ALA A 60 -0.75 70.36 10.08
N SER A 61 -1.45 69.79 11.08
CA SER A 61 -1.66 70.43 12.39
C SER A 61 -2.24 69.47 13.44
N THR A 62 -1.63 69.45 14.63
CA THR A 62 -2.16 68.94 15.92
C THR A 62 -3.28 69.86 16.46
N PRO A 63 -4.16 69.45 17.41
CA PRO A 63 -3.77 69.21 18.81
C PRO A 63 -4.55 68.11 19.62
N GLU A 64 -3.98 67.78 20.80
CA GLU A 64 -4.56 67.54 22.15
C GLU A 64 -6.06 67.15 22.31
N ALA A 65 -6.53 66.34 23.27
CA ALA A 65 -6.02 65.49 24.37
C ALA A 65 -7.16 64.44 24.68
N SER A 66 -7.07 63.39 25.50
CA SER A 66 -6.54 63.29 26.87
C SER A 66 -6.34 61.85 27.35
N ARG A 67 -5.40 61.71 28.31
CA ARG A 67 -5.13 60.59 29.22
C ARG A 67 -6.29 59.64 29.56
N ASP A 68 -5.96 58.36 29.68
CA ASP A 68 -5.95 57.73 31.01
C ASP A 68 -4.84 56.67 31.12
N GLU A 69 -4.08 56.70 32.22
CA GLU A 69 -2.91 55.85 32.44
C GLU A 69 -3.28 54.58 33.21
N ARG A 70 -2.68 53.44 32.84
CA ARG A 70 -2.47 52.35 33.82
C ARG A 70 -1.17 51.62 33.55
N THR A 71 -0.26 51.75 34.51
CA THR A 71 1.14 51.29 34.46
C THR A 71 1.29 49.81 34.82
N SER A 72 2.08 49.09 34.03
CA SER A 72 2.86 47.94 34.50
C SER A 72 4.10 47.77 33.63
N ALA A 73 5.26 47.64 34.28
CA ALA A 73 6.57 47.77 33.66
C ALA A 73 6.86 46.72 32.56
N SER A 74 7.26 47.19 31.37
CA SER A 74 8.08 46.42 30.44
C SER A 74 9.55 46.69 30.74
N ALA A 75 10.34 45.64 30.96
CA ALA A 75 11.79 45.76 31.02
C ALA A 75 12.32 45.85 29.59
N ASP A 76 12.84 47.02 29.20
CA ASP A 76 13.59 47.17 27.97
C ASP A 76 14.89 46.35 28.07
N GLN A 77 14.94 45.22 27.37
CA GLN A 77 16.20 44.56 27.05
C GLN A 77 16.62 44.97 25.65
N GLU A 78 17.57 45.92 25.59
CA GLU A 78 18.27 46.27 24.36
C GLU A 78 18.84 45.01 23.71
N ALA A 79 18.45 44.76 22.46
CA ALA A 79 18.94 43.61 21.72
C ALA A 79 20.41 43.81 21.32
N THR A 80 21.33 43.23 22.08
CA THR A 80 22.76 43.25 21.81
C THR A 80 23.05 42.72 20.41
N ILE A 81 23.45 43.60 19.48
CA ILE A 81 23.83 43.24 18.11
C ILE A 81 25.23 42.60 18.12
N LEU A 82 25.29 41.32 18.48
CA LEU A 82 26.43 40.46 18.20
C LEU A 82 26.30 39.94 16.78
N SER A 83 27.25 40.28 15.91
CA SER A 83 27.32 39.77 14.53
C SER A 83 27.46 38.24 14.55
N PRO A 84 26.43 37.48 14.13
CA PRO A 84 26.48 36.02 14.22
C PRO A 84 27.42 35.42 13.17
N ASP A 85 28.02 34.28 13.52
CA ASP A 85 28.57 33.31 12.56
C ASP A 85 27.55 33.08 11.42
N PRO A 86 27.94 33.00 10.13
CA PRO A 86 27.02 32.78 9.01
C PRO A 86 26.08 31.56 9.19
N VAL A 87 26.51 30.51 9.89
CA VAL A 87 25.64 29.36 10.23
C VAL A 87 24.59 29.75 11.27
N SER A 88 24.98 30.53 12.29
CA SER A 88 24.07 31.08 13.30
C SER A 88 23.09 32.08 12.70
N MET A 89 23.53 32.93 11.77
CA MET A 89 22.65 33.87 11.06
C MET A 89 21.59 33.13 10.24
N GLN A 90 21.94 32.03 9.57
CA GLN A 90 20.96 31.27 8.78
C GLN A 90 19.83 30.70 9.67
N GLU A 91 20.16 30.10 10.82
CA GLU A 91 19.13 29.53 11.70
C GLU A 91 18.35 30.62 12.45
N THR A 92 19.00 31.73 12.85
CA THR A 92 18.33 32.90 13.42
C THR A 92 17.32 33.50 12.44
N MET A 93 17.73 33.71 11.17
CA MET A 93 16.85 34.20 10.11
C MET A 93 15.70 33.21 9.82
N ARG A 94 15.99 31.90 9.77
CA ARG A 94 14.97 30.86 9.60
C ARG A 94 13.96 30.83 10.76
N SER A 95 14.44 31.00 11.99
CA SER A 95 13.59 31.07 13.18
C SER A 95 12.70 32.30 13.16
N LEU A 96 13.27 33.49 12.87
CA LEU A 96 12.50 34.73 12.73
C LEU A 96 11.43 34.61 11.62
N MET A 97 11.82 34.17 10.42
CA MET A 97 10.90 34.07 9.28
C MET A 97 9.81 33.01 9.46
N ARG A 98 9.95 32.03 10.38
CA ARG A 98 8.85 31.11 10.75
C ARG A 98 7.69 31.81 11.47
N HIS A 99 7.94 32.94 12.12
CA HIS A 99 6.92 33.76 12.78
C HIS A 99 6.29 34.80 11.85
N VAL A 100 6.71 34.86 10.57
CA VAL A 100 6.11 35.73 9.56
C VAL A 100 5.03 34.92 8.81
N PRO A 101 3.73 35.23 8.98
CA PRO A 101 2.66 34.48 8.33
C PRO A 101 2.72 34.68 6.82
N SER A 102 2.70 33.56 6.08
CA SER A 102 2.73 33.55 4.62
C SER A 102 1.46 32.89 4.07
N THR A 103 0.99 33.29 2.89
CA THR A 103 -0.03 32.50 2.17
C THR A 103 0.64 31.31 1.48
N VAL A 104 -0.12 30.25 1.16
CA VAL A 104 0.39 29.13 0.37
C VAL A 104 -0.37 28.98 -0.94
N THR A 105 0.38 28.92 -2.03
CA THR A 105 -0.15 28.65 -3.37
C THR A 105 0.56 27.48 -4.03
N VAL A 106 -0.09 26.83 -4.98
CA VAL A 106 0.48 25.72 -5.75
C VAL A 106 0.70 26.15 -7.19
N ILE A 107 1.97 26.19 -7.61
CA ILE A 107 2.35 26.39 -9.00
C ILE A 107 2.40 25.06 -9.75
N THR A 108 2.01 25.11 -11.02
CA THR A 108 1.97 23.96 -11.92
C THR A 108 2.44 24.35 -13.32
N ALA A 109 3.20 23.46 -13.94
CA ALA A 109 3.65 23.55 -15.32
C ALA A 109 3.49 22.19 -16.00
N PHE A 110 3.50 22.18 -17.32
CA PHE A 110 3.57 20.95 -18.09
C PHE A 110 5.00 20.42 -18.03
N GLY A 111 5.18 19.13 -17.70
CA GLY A 111 6.48 18.46 -17.80
C GLY A 111 6.46 17.36 -18.85
N GLU A 112 7.40 17.42 -19.78
CA GLU A 112 7.55 16.38 -20.79
C GLU A 112 8.36 15.19 -20.23
N HIS A 113 7.82 13.98 -20.38
CA HIS A 113 8.46 12.76 -19.88
C HIS A 113 8.44 11.67 -20.95
N THR A 114 9.65 11.28 -21.37
CA THR A 114 9.94 10.36 -22.48
C THR A 114 9.27 8.99 -22.38
N ASP A 115 8.85 8.58 -21.18
CA ASP A 115 8.28 7.26 -20.87
C ASP A 115 6.74 7.22 -20.81
N SER A 116 6.03 8.35 -21.02
CA SER A 116 4.56 8.35 -20.95
C SER A 116 3.89 9.19 -22.04
N ARG A 117 3.04 8.52 -22.84
CA ARG A 117 2.10 9.09 -23.83
C ARG A 117 1.04 10.08 -23.28
N THR A 118 1.15 10.49 -22.02
CA THR A 118 0.23 11.41 -21.35
C THR A 118 1.03 12.38 -20.48
N PRO A 119 0.76 13.69 -20.55
CA PRO A 119 1.50 14.67 -19.77
C PRO A 119 1.28 14.50 -18.26
N LEU A 120 2.29 14.89 -17.48
CA LEU A 120 2.23 14.89 -16.02
C LEU A 120 2.33 16.34 -15.48
N PRO A 121 1.59 16.67 -14.41
CA PRO A 121 1.57 18.02 -13.85
C PRO A 121 2.76 18.19 -12.90
N VAL A 122 3.84 18.78 -13.41
CA VAL A 122 4.98 19.21 -12.60
C VAL A 122 4.55 20.43 -11.79
N GLY A 123 4.98 20.52 -10.53
CA GLY A 123 4.55 21.64 -9.68
C GLY A 123 5.27 21.74 -8.36
N SER A 124 4.97 22.79 -7.62
CA SER A 124 5.52 23.05 -6.28
C SER A 124 4.54 23.86 -5.44
N ALA A 125 4.56 23.68 -4.12
CA ALA A 125 3.91 24.59 -3.18
C ALA A 125 4.89 25.71 -2.84
N ILE A 126 4.47 26.97 -2.98
CA ILE A 126 5.27 28.15 -2.70
C ILE A 126 4.54 29.05 -1.69
N SER A 127 5.32 29.66 -0.80
CA SER A 127 4.86 30.68 0.15
C SER A 127 5.42 32.07 -0.11
N SER A 128 6.14 32.23 -1.23
CA SER A 128 6.87 33.43 -1.65
C SER A 128 6.13 34.27 -2.70
N LEU A 129 4.88 33.90 -3.04
CA LEU A 129 4.09 34.59 -4.06
C LEU A 129 3.70 36.00 -3.58
N THR A 130 4.05 37.03 -4.35
CA THR A 130 3.76 38.43 -4.06
C THR A 130 3.27 39.13 -5.33
N THR A 131 2.32 40.07 -5.19
CA THR A 131 1.90 40.96 -6.30
C THR A 131 2.93 42.07 -6.50
N VAL A 132 3.38 42.31 -7.73
CA VAL A 132 4.41 43.30 -8.07
C VAL A 132 3.80 44.60 -8.61
N THR A 133 2.88 44.49 -9.57
CA THR A 133 2.10 45.61 -10.12
C THR A 133 0.76 45.09 -10.61
N LEU A 134 -0.24 45.97 -10.70
CA LEU A 134 -1.58 45.66 -11.20
C LEU A 134 -1.79 46.07 -12.66
N ASP A 135 -0.95 46.96 -13.20
CA ASP A 135 -1.02 47.42 -14.59
C ASP A 135 0.40 47.58 -15.19
N PRO A 136 0.79 46.77 -16.20
CA PRO A 136 0.20 45.46 -16.50
C PRO A 136 0.32 44.50 -15.30
N PRO A 137 -0.61 43.57 -15.07
CA PRO A 137 -0.62 42.75 -13.85
C PRO A 137 0.55 41.77 -13.80
N HIS A 138 1.35 41.84 -12.72
CA HIS A 138 2.53 41.00 -12.49
C HIS A 138 2.59 40.45 -11.07
N VAL A 139 3.13 39.23 -10.95
CA VAL A 139 3.47 38.57 -9.70
C VAL A 139 4.94 38.15 -9.68
N SER A 140 5.51 38.03 -8.49
CA SER A 140 6.82 37.43 -8.25
C SER A 140 6.70 36.23 -7.33
N PHE A 141 7.58 35.25 -7.49
CA PHE A 141 7.80 34.19 -6.52
C PHE A 141 9.27 33.75 -6.51
N ASN A 142 9.71 33.23 -5.36
CA ASN A 142 11.07 32.75 -5.17
C ASN A 142 11.06 31.22 -5.23
N ILE A 143 11.93 30.62 -6.05
CA ILE A 143 12.08 29.17 -6.18
C ILE A 143 13.54 28.76 -6.03
N LYS A 144 13.80 27.71 -5.22
CA LYS A 144 15.15 27.18 -5.03
C LYS A 144 15.65 26.50 -6.31
N THR A 145 16.95 26.53 -6.55
CA THR A 145 17.63 25.82 -7.65
C THR A 145 18.53 24.70 -7.11
N PRO A 146 18.73 23.61 -7.88
CA PRO A 146 18.04 23.25 -9.12
C PRO A 146 16.56 22.89 -8.87
N SER A 147 15.67 23.20 -9.82
CA SER A 147 14.24 22.90 -9.70
C SER A 147 13.61 22.51 -11.03
N ARG A 148 13.18 21.25 -11.07
CA ARG A 148 12.37 20.68 -12.18
C ARG A 148 11.09 21.47 -12.46
N THR A 149 10.55 22.21 -11.48
CA THR A 149 9.39 23.08 -11.74
C THR A 149 9.81 24.30 -12.54
N LEU A 150 10.94 24.93 -12.21
CA LEU A 150 11.44 26.08 -12.99
C LEU A 150 11.87 25.64 -14.40
N ASP A 151 12.50 24.48 -14.52
CA ASP A 151 12.91 23.92 -15.81
C ASP A 151 11.68 23.62 -16.69
N ALA A 152 10.65 22.97 -16.15
CA ALA A 152 9.36 22.77 -16.84
C ALA A 152 8.67 24.09 -17.23
N ILE A 153 8.79 25.16 -16.43
CA ILE A 153 8.27 26.49 -16.79
C ILE A 153 9.04 27.08 -17.99
N ARG A 154 10.36 26.91 -18.04
CA ARG A 154 11.19 27.39 -19.16
C ARG A 154 10.88 26.60 -20.44
N GLU A 155 10.78 25.28 -20.35
CA GLU A 155 10.42 24.36 -21.45
C GLU A 155 9.08 24.72 -22.09
N THR A 156 8.08 25.16 -21.30
CA THR A 156 6.74 25.56 -21.80
C THR A 156 6.65 26.99 -22.31
N GLY A 157 7.79 27.64 -22.61
CA GLY A 157 7.84 29.04 -23.05
C GLY A 157 7.45 30.04 -21.95
N GLY A 158 7.75 29.69 -20.70
CA GLY A 158 7.49 30.49 -19.49
C GLY A 158 6.14 30.25 -18.83
N ARG A 159 5.34 29.25 -19.24
CA ARG A 159 3.90 29.19 -18.90
C ARG A 159 3.60 28.32 -17.69
N PHE A 160 2.85 28.86 -16.73
CA PHE A 160 2.45 28.15 -15.51
C PHE A 160 1.11 28.63 -14.94
N CYS A 161 0.46 27.77 -14.14
CA CYS A 161 -0.75 28.11 -13.42
C CYS A 161 -0.49 28.11 -11.91
N VAL A 162 -0.85 29.20 -11.25
CA VAL A 162 -0.81 29.37 -9.79
C VAL A 162 -2.21 29.11 -9.23
N HIS A 163 -2.31 28.34 -8.15
CA HIS A 163 -3.57 28.01 -7.49
C HIS A 163 -3.57 28.53 -6.05
N PHE A 164 -4.56 29.37 -5.74
CA PHE A 164 -4.87 29.80 -4.38
C PHE A 164 -5.75 28.75 -3.71
N LEU A 165 -5.36 28.33 -2.51
CA LEU A 165 -6.04 27.27 -1.77
C LEU A 165 -6.83 27.83 -0.59
N ASP A 166 -7.98 27.24 -0.29
CA ASP A 166 -8.81 27.61 0.86
C ASP A 166 -8.22 27.15 2.21
N ASN A 167 -8.84 27.57 3.31
CA ASN A 167 -8.42 27.16 4.65
C ASN A 167 -8.93 25.77 5.08
N SER A 168 -9.17 24.85 4.13
CA SER A 168 -9.63 23.48 4.44
C SER A 168 -8.47 22.50 4.70
N ILE A 169 -8.79 21.36 5.33
CA ILE A 169 -7.86 20.24 5.49
C ILE A 169 -7.48 19.66 4.10
N ILE A 170 -8.37 19.74 3.12
CA ILE A 170 -8.12 19.27 1.75
C ILE A 170 -7.06 20.15 1.07
N ALA A 171 -7.17 21.48 1.20
CA ALA A 171 -6.16 22.43 0.75
C ALA A 171 -4.79 22.18 1.39
N ALA A 172 -4.73 21.98 2.71
CA ALA A 172 -3.48 21.67 3.40
C ALA A 172 -2.85 20.36 2.89
N LYS A 173 -3.65 19.31 2.66
CA LYS A 173 -3.19 18.05 2.05
C LYS A 173 -2.71 18.23 0.61
N VAL A 174 -3.37 19.07 -0.19
CA VAL A 174 -2.91 19.45 -1.54
C VAL A 174 -1.56 20.13 -1.47
N ALA A 175 -1.44 21.23 -0.70
CA ALA A 175 -0.19 21.97 -0.53
C ALA A 175 0.96 21.06 -0.12
N GLN A 176 0.76 20.21 0.90
CA GLN A 176 1.76 19.23 1.35
C GLN A 176 2.22 18.31 0.21
N ASN A 177 1.32 17.73 -0.59
CA ASN A 177 1.70 16.83 -1.69
C ASN A 177 2.54 17.54 -2.76
N PHE A 178 2.42 18.86 -2.89
CA PHE A 178 3.24 19.68 -3.77
C PHE A 178 4.60 20.11 -3.15
N THR A 179 4.90 19.75 -1.90
CA THR A 179 6.26 19.86 -1.32
C THR A 179 7.15 18.64 -1.65
N GLU A 180 6.56 17.48 -1.98
CA GLU A 180 7.21 16.17 -2.14
C GLU A 180 8.12 16.00 -3.39
N GLY A 181 8.63 17.10 -3.95
CA GLY A 181 9.48 17.11 -5.15
C GLY A 181 8.78 16.70 -6.44
N ASN A 182 9.53 16.54 -7.53
CA ASN A 182 9.00 16.15 -8.86
C ASN A 182 9.71 14.90 -9.41
N SER A 183 9.75 13.83 -8.60
CA SER A 183 10.11 12.49 -9.10
C SER A 183 8.97 11.92 -9.94
N ILE A 184 9.29 11.02 -10.89
CA ILE A 184 8.29 10.39 -11.76
C ILE A 184 7.20 9.69 -10.92
N GLU A 185 7.60 9.07 -9.80
CA GLU A 185 6.66 8.42 -8.89
C GLU A 185 5.77 9.42 -8.12
N THR A 186 6.33 10.54 -7.63
CA THR A 186 5.52 11.62 -7.04
C THR A 186 4.52 12.19 -8.05
N LEU A 187 4.91 12.37 -9.31
CA LEU A 187 4.03 12.88 -10.37
C LEU A 187 2.91 11.88 -10.73
N ARG A 188 3.22 10.58 -10.82
CA ARG A 188 2.22 9.51 -10.98
C ARG A 188 1.25 9.47 -9.80
N ARG A 189 1.75 9.55 -8.57
CA ARG A 189 0.94 9.62 -7.34
C ARG A 189 0.04 10.86 -7.31
N ARG A 190 0.55 12.04 -7.68
CA ARG A 190 -0.27 13.27 -7.76
C ARG A 190 -1.39 13.14 -8.79
N ARG A 191 -1.13 12.59 -9.97
CA ARG A 191 -2.15 12.35 -11.01
C ARG A 191 -3.23 11.33 -10.59
N GLN A 192 -2.89 10.39 -9.72
CA GLN A 192 -3.87 9.46 -9.14
C GLN A 192 -4.71 10.10 -8.01
N LYS A 193 -4.10 10.99 -7.22
CA LYS A 193 -4.76 11.68 -6.09
C LYS A 193 -5.62 12.88 -6.49
N PHE A 194 -5.25 13.59 -7.55
CA PHE A 194 -5.84 14.88 -7.91
C PHE A 194 -6.22 14.94 -9.40
N THR A 195 -7.34 15.62 -9.68
CA THR A 195 -7.82 15.85 -11.04
C THR A 195 -7.19 17.13 -11.60
N PHE A 196 -6.71 17.05 -12.84
CA PHE A 196 -6.16 18.21 -13.57
C PHE A 196 -6.91 18.35 -14.89
N GLU A 197 -7.29 19.57 -15.21
CA GLU A 197 -7.80 19.96 -16.52
C GLU A 197 -6.62 20.28 -17.44
N TYR A 198 -6.65 19.68 -18.63
CA TYR A 198 -5.72 19.93 -19.72
C TYR A 198 -6.55 20.47 -20.89
N PRO A 199 -6.19 21.61 -21.51
CA PRO A 199 -6.96 22.12 -22.62
C PRO A 199 -6.94 21.14 -23.82
N PRO A 200 -8.04 21.08 -24.58
CA PRO A 200 -8.23 20.06 -25.62
C PRO A 200 -7.46 20.32 -26.91
N THR A 201 -6.93 21.53 -27.11
CA THR A 201 -6.15 21.93 -28.29
C THR A 201 -4.70 22.20 -27.91
N ASP A 202 -3.78 21.49 -28.57
CA ASP A 202 -2.32 21.53 -28.38
C ASP A 202 -1.87 21.44 -26.91
N HIS A 203 -1.70 20.21 -26.43
CA HIS A 203 -1.37 19.90 -25.04
C HIS A 203 -0.07 20.56 -24.53
N MET A 204 0.78 21.11 -25.41
CA MET A 204 2.09 21.66 -25.04
C MET A 204 2.08 23.16 -24.67
N GLN A 205 0.99 23.90 -24.91
CA GLN A 205 1.02 25.38 -24.83
C GLN A 205 0.34 26.01 -23.61
N GLN A 206 -0.28 25.23 -22.72
CA GLN A 206 -1.01 25.77 -21.57
C GLN A 206 -0.81 24.88 -20.33
N PRO A 207 -0.66 25.47 -19.13
CA PRO A 207 -0.37 24.73 -17.90
C PRO A 207 -1.59 23.96 -17.39
N PRO A 208 -1.39 22.80 -16.75
CA PRO A 208 -2.48 21.98 -16.22
C PRO A 208 -3.14 22.64 -15.00
N LYS A 209 -4.46 22.87 -15.07
CA LYS A 209 -5.22 23.55 -13.99
C LYS A 209 -5.72 22.49 -12.99
N LEU A 210 -5.47 22.69 -11.69
CA LEU A 210 -5.90 21.78 -10.63
C LEU A 210 -7.40 21.93 -10.38
N VAL A 211 -8.17 20.88 -10.66
CA VAL A 211 -9.63 20.86 -10.47
C VAL A 211 -9.95 20.29 -9.09
N SER A 212 -10.19 21.17 -8.12
CA SER A 212 -10.59 20.78 -6.76
C SER A 212 -11.48 21.83 -6.11
N ARG A 213 -12.43 21.39 -5.28
CA ARG A 213 -13.25 22.26 -4.41
C ARG A 213 -12.44 23.04 -3.38
N CYS A 214 -11.15 22.74 -3.18
CA CYS A 214 -10.28 23.52 -2.30
C CYS A 214 -9.52 24.66 -3.00
N VAL A 215 -9.69 24.85 -4.31
CA VAL A 215 -9.10 25.98 -5.05
C VAL A 215 -10.06 27.16 -5.00
N LEU A 216 -9.59 28.29 -4.47
CA LEU A 216 -10.31 29.57 -4.41
C LEU A 216 -10.21 30.33 -5.73
N ALA A 217 -8.99 30.37 -6.28
CA ALA A 217 -8.71 31.06 -7.52
C ALA A 217 -7.52 30.41 -8.21
N SER A 218 -7.43 30.61 -9.52
CA SER A 218 -6.27 30.25 -10.34
C SER A 218 -5.88 31.44 -11.21
N MET A 219 -4.58 31.62 -11.41
CA MET A 219 -4.06 32.55 -12.41
C MET A 219 -3.13 31.81 -13.38
N THR A 220 -3.30 32.08 -14.67
CA THR A 220 -2.40 31.60 -15.72
C THR A 220 -1.39 32.70 -16.00
N CYS A 221 -0.11 32.37 -15.91
CA CYS A 221 0.99 33.32 -15.93
C CYS A 221 2.02 32.96 -17.00
N LYS A 222 2.75 33.96 -17.46
CA LYS A 222 3.95 33.81 -18.29
C LYS A 222 5.15 34.46 -17.60
N LEU A 223 6.22 33.71 -17.43
CA LEU A 223 7.52 34.18 -16.94
C LEU A 223 8.07 35.25 -17.88
N VAL A 224 8.46 36.39 -17.31
CA VAL A 224 8.99 37.57 -18.02
C VAL A 224 10.47 37.77 -17.69
N GLN A 225 10.84 37.62 -16.42
CA GLN A 225 12.20 37.87 -15.94
C GLN A 225 12.56 36.89 -14.82
N GLU A 226 13.82 36.46 -14.81
CA GLU A 226 14.44 35.72 -13.72
C GLU A 226 15.59 36.56 -13.15
N ALA A 227 15.72 36.61 -11.83
CA ALA A 227 16.90 37.15 -11.14
C ALA A 227 17.46 36.09 -10.18
N THR A 228 18.67 35.60 -10.45
CA THR A 228 19.34 34.62 -9.59
C THR A 228 19.88 35.30 -8.34
N VAL A 229 19.53 34.75 -7.17
CA VAL A 229 19.95 35.21 -5.84
C VAL A 229 20.47 34.00 -5.07
N ALA A 230 21.80 33.82 -5.10
CA ALA A 230 22.49 32.65 -4.54
C ALA A 230 21.89 31.30 -5.00
N ASP A 231 21.25 30.54 -4.10
CA ASP A 231 20.64 29.24 -4.41
C ASP A 231 19.17 29.34 -4.88
N HIS A 232 18.61 30.54 -5.01
CA HIS A 232 17.24 30.78 -5.47
C HIS A 232 17.18 31.62 -6.75
N VAL A 233 16.04 31.55 -7.44
CA VAL A 233 15.65 32.47 -8.52
C VAL A 233 14.39 33.21 -8.09
N VAL A 234 14.41 34.53 -8.20
CA VAL A 234 13.22 35.39 -8.16
C VAL A 234 12.63 35.39 -9.56
N ALA A 235 11.48 34.75 -9.72
CA ALA A 235 10.76 34.63 -10.98
C ALA A 235 9.65 35.69 -11.01
N ILE A 236 9.71 36.61 -11.98
CA ILE A 236 8.71 37.67 -12.22
C ILE A 236 7.90 37.28 -13.45
N ALA A 237 6.58 37.27 -13.33
CA ALA A 237 5.67 36.79 -14.35
C ALA A 237 4.49 37.74 -14.57
N SER A 238 4.10 37.93 -15.83
CA SER A 238 2.87 38.60 -16.22
C SER A 238 1.67 37.67 -16.00
N VAL A 239 0.55 38.20 -15.51
CA VAL A 239 -0.71 37.47 -15.37
C VAL A 239 -1.51 37.60 -16.67
N ASN A 240 -1.90 36.47 -17.26
CA ASN A 240 -2.61 36.40 -18.54
C ASN A 240 -4.11 36.10 -18.37
N GLU A 241 -4.46 35.23 -17.43
CA GLU A 241 -5.85 34.88 -17.10
C GLU A 241 -5.99 34.79 -15.57
N LEU A 242 -7.15 35.17 -15.04
CA LEU A 242 -7.52 34.94 -13.64
C LEU A 242 -8.94 34.40 -13.58
N SER A 243 -9.13 33.33 -12.80
CA SER A 243 -10.42 32.69 -12.54
C SER A 243 -10.59 32.51 -11.03
N ALA A 244 -11.62 33.12 -10.45
CA ALA A 244 -11.92 33.04 -9.03
C ALA A 244 -13.31 32.43 -8.77
N ARG A 245 -13.45 31.72 -7.66
CA ARG A 245 -14.72 31.22 -7.13
C ARG A 245 -15.53 32.38 -6.55
N GLN A 246 -16.86 32.30 -6.58
CA GLN A 246 -17.73 33.40 -6.16
C GLN A 246 -17.82 33.57 -4.63
N ASP A 247 -17.47 32.55 -3.85
CA ASP A 247 -17.44 32.59 -2.39
C ASP A 247 -16.10 33.12 -1.86
N GLN A 248 -16.18 34.13 -0.99
CA GLN A 248 -15.02 34.73 -0.34
C GLN A 248 -14.54 33.90 0.86
N ALA A 249 -14.15 32.65 0.61
CA ALA A 249 -13.47 31.82 1.60
C ALA A 249 -11.99 32.25 1.76
N PRO A 250 -11.46 32.34 2.99
CA PRO A 250 -10.10 32.83 3.23
C PRO A 250 -9.05 31.80 2.82
N ALA A 251 -7.90 32.31 2.35
CA ALA A 251 -6.79 31.49 1.86
C ALA A 251 -6.05 30.72 2.96
N LEU A 252 -5.36 29.66 2.56
CA LEU A 252 -4.48 28.87 3.42
C LEU A 252 -3.27 29.69 3.90
N MET A 253 -3.06 29.74 5.23
CA MET A 253 -1.90 30.37 5.86
C MET A 253 -0.85 29.33 6.24
N TYR A 254 0.42 29.72 6.23
CA TYR A 254 1.54 28.97 6.80
C TYR A 254 2.27 29.84 7.83
N HIS A 255 2.43 29.30 9.04
CA HIS A 255 3.03 29.97 10.20
C HIS A 255 3.60 28.92 11.16
N GLU A 256 4.78 29.16 11.74
CA GLU A 256 5.50 28.23 12.63
C GLU A 256 5.70 26.82 12.06
N GLY A 257 5.87 26.70 10.74
CA GLY A 257 6.01 25.39 10.08
C GLY A 257 4.69 24.61 9.92
N LYS A 258 3.54 25.24 10.23
CA LYS A 258 2.21 24.62 10.24
C LYS A 258 1.29 25.35 9.26
N PHE A 259 0.41 24.61 8.60
CA PHE A 259 -0.71 25.19 7.87
C PHE A 259 -1.80 25.57 8.88
N LYS A 260 -2.25 26.81 8.83
CA LYS A 260 -3.26 27.38 9.73
C LYS A 260 -4.43 27.96 8.94
N ARG A 261 -5.60 28.03 9.58
CA ARG A 261 -6.70 28.89 9.13
C ARG A 261 -6.38 30.35 9.46
N TYR A 262 -7.09 31.28 8.82
CA TYR A 262 -7.03 32.72 9.14
C TYR A 262 -7.26 33.04 10.63
N ASN A 263 -8.04 32.22 11.34
CA ASN A 263 -8.32 32.37 12.77
C ASN A 263 -7.24 31.75 13.69
N GLY A 264 -6.06 31.40 13.16
CA GLY A 264 -4.94 30.82 13.92
C GLY A 264 -5.05 29.33 14.26
N SER A 265 -6.20 28.69 14.02
CA SER A 265 -6.33 27.24 14.26
C SER A 265 -5.46 26.42 13.29
N THR A 266 -4.74 25.42 13.82
CA THR A 266 -3.85 24.57 13.03
C THR A 266 -4.65 23.52 12.26
N LEU A 267 -4.37 23.38 10.96
CA LEU A 267 -5.01 22.41 10.05
C LEU A 267 -4.15 21.16 9.83
N TYR A 268 -2.84 21.35 9.74
CA TYR A 268 -1.89 20.33 9.31
C TYR A 268 -0.46 20.79 9.66
N GLN A 269 0.37 19.87 10.15
CA GLN A 269 1.77 20.15 10.50
C GLN A 269 2.72 19.53 9.47
N HIS A 270 3.74 20.29 9.05
CA HIS A 270 4.76 19.77 8.15
C HIS A 270 5.73 18.83 8.91
N LYS A 271 5.63 17.52 8.68
CA LYS A 271 6.62 16.53 9.14
C LYS A 271 7.88 16.62 8.25
N ALA A 272 8.73 17.60 8.51
CA ALA A 272 10.13 17.51 8.08
C ALA A 272 10.83 16.42 8.93
N PRO A 273 11.75 15.61 8.37
CA PRO A 273 12.53 14.68 9.15
C PRO A 273 13.50 15.47 10.05
N ALA A 274 13.20 15.52 11.34
CA ALA A 274 14.06 16.18 12.30
C ALA A 274 15.37 15.39 12.47
N LEU A 275 16.50 16.01 12.18
CA LEU A 275 17.77 15.59 12.76
C LEU A 275 17.77 16.04 14.23
N GLY A 276 17.67 15.08 15.14
CA GLY A 276 17.57 15.32 16.58
C GLY A 276 16.64 14.27 17.21
N GLN A 277 17.13 13.56 18.22
CA GLN A 277 16.46 12.37 18.78
C GLN A 277 15.09 12.72 19.37
N THR A 278 14.03 12.23 18.73
CA THR A 278 12.69 11.98 19.29
C THR A 278 11.94 11.06 18.32
N PHE A 279 11.05 10.20 18.83
CA PHE A 279 10.54 9.02 18.09
C PHE A 279 10.03 9.32 16.66
N ILE A 280 10.72 8.77 15.66
CA ILE A 280 10.31 8.83 14.25
C ILE A 280 9.12 7.87 14.05
N GLY A 281 7.90 8.39 14.20
CA GLY A 281 6.68 7.57 14.14
C GLY A 281 6.47 6.85 12.79
N HIS A 282 6.92 7.39 11.67
CA HIS A 282 6.69 6.74 10.37
C HIS A 282 7.45 5.42 10.23
N GLY A 283 6.73 4.30 10.29
CA GLY A 283 7.30 2.97 10.07
C GLY A 283 7.52 2.16 11.34
N VAL A 284 7.08 2.63 12.52
CA VAL A 284 7.17 1.84 13.78
C VAL A 284 6.54 0.45 13.61
N TYR A 285 5.40 0.33 12.93
CA TYR A 285 4.82 -0.98 12.65
C TYR A 285 5.72 -1.88 11.77
N CYS A 286 6.45 -1.29 10.82
CA CYS A 286 7.38 -2.00 9.95
C CYS A 286 8.75 -2.30 10.60
N SER A 287 9.07 -1.75 11.78
CA SER A 287 10.31 -2.07 12.49
C SER A 287 10.29 -3.44 13.18
N TYR A 288 9.10 -3.99 13.47
CA TYR A 288 8.96 -5.30 14.12
C TYR A 288 9.40 -6.47 13.23
N PRO A 289 9.84 -7.61 13.81
CA PRO A 289 10.15 -8.87 13.10
C PRO A 289 9.07 -9.32 12.12
N LEU A 290 9.41 -10.20 11.17
CA LEU A 290 8.52 -10.60 10.07
C LEU A 290 7.25 -11.34 10.53
N PHE A 291 7.35 -12.09 11.62
CA PHE A 291 6.23 -12.73 12.30
C PHE A 291 6.27 -12.29 13.76
N PRO A 292 5.77 -11.09 14.07
CA PRO A 292 5.85 -10.54 15.41
C PRO A 292 4.80 -11.24 16.30
N GLY A 293 5.22 -11.68 17.48
CA GLY A 293 4.41 -12.47 18.42
C GLY A 293 3.74 -11.61 19.49
N ASP A 294 3.37 -12.25 20.59
CA ASP A 294 2.70 -11.58 21.70
C ASP A 294 3.62 -10.58 22.42
N ALA A 295 4.92 -10.86 22.54
CA ALA A 295 5.89 -9.93 23.13
C ALA A 295 6.05 -8.63 22.31
N GLU A 296 6.19 -8.74 20.98
CA GLU A 296 6.20 -7.57 20.08
C GLU A 296 4.91 -6.75 20.14
N LYS A 297 3.78 -7.44 20.36
CA LYS A 297 2.46 -6.83 20.48
C LYS A 297 2.28 -6.11 21.82
N GLU A 298 2.80 -6.66 22.91
CA GLU A 298 2.85 -6.01 24.23
C GLU A 298 3.76 -4.77 24.21
N ASP A 299 4.94 -4.85 23.57
CA ASP A 299 5.80 -3.67 23.31
C ASP A 299 5.06 -2.61 22.49
N PHE A 300 4.37 -3.00 21.41
CA PHE A 300 3.60 -2.09 20.58
C PHE A 300 2.49 -1.38 21.36
N ILE A 301 1.73 -2.11 22.20
CA ILE A 301 0.70 -1.53 23.08
C ILE A 301 1.34 -0.54 24.04
N SER A 302 2.42 -0.93 24.71
CA SER A 302 3.10 -0.12 25.73
C SER A 302 3.59 1.21 25.14
N ARG A 303 4.31 1.15 24.02
CA ARG A 303 4.78 2.33 23.30
C ARG A 303 3.64 3.19 22.75
N ALA A 304 2.50 2.59 22.39
CA ALA A 304 1.33 3.33 21.94
C ALA A 304 0.66 4.08 23.11
N LYS A 305 0.61 3.49 24.31
CA LYS A 305 0.19 4.17 25.54
C LYS A 305 1.08 5.38 25.82
N GLU A 306 2.40 5.18 25.91
CA GLU A 306 3.39 6.25 26.12
C GLU A 306 3.25 7.39 25.10
N TYR A 307 3.00 7.07 23.82
CA TYR A 307 2.80 8.08 22.78
C TYR A 307 1.51 8.88 22.97
N ILE A 308 0.41 8.25 23.39
CA ILE A 308 -0.84 8.95 23.71
C ILE A 308 -0.63 9.86 24.93
N GLU A 309 0.04 9.36 25.97
CA GLU A 309 0.38 10.11 27.19
C GLU A 309 1.28 11.32 26.91
N GLN A 310 2.22 11.22 25.97
CA GLN A 310 3.08 12.34 25.56
C GLN A 310 2.37 13.37 24.67
N ASN A 311 1.31 12.99 23.97
CA ASN A 311 0.63 13.82 22.96
C ASN A 311 -0.85 14.13 23.32
N GLN A 312 -1.21 14.08 24.61
CA GLN A 312 -2.59 14.22 25.11
C GLN A 312 -3.37 15.38 24.49
N ALA A 313 -2.74 16.55 24.32
CA ALA A 313 -3.37 17.73 23.74
C ALA A 313 -3.89 17.52 22.29
N GLU A 314 -3.21 16.68 21.50
CA GLU A 314 -3.64 16.34 20.13
C GLU A 314 -4.85 15.40 20.14
N PHE A 315 -4.85 14.39 21.01
CA PHE A 315 -5.96 13.43 21.18
C PHE A 315 -7.19 14.08 21.82
N LEU A 316 -6.99 15.02 22.76
CA LEU A 316 -8.05 15.83 23.38
C LEU A 316 -8.75 16.75 22.39
N ALA A 317 -8.00 17.41 21.51
CA ALA A 317 -8.54 18.34 20.51
C ALA A 317 -9.35 17.65 19.40
N ALA A 318 -9.28 16.32 19.30
CA ALA A 318 -9.89 15.53 18.24
C ALA A 318 -11.22 14.87 18.68
N PRO A 319 -12.21 14.77 17.77
CA PRO A 319 -13.41 13.97 18.01
C PRO A 319 -13.04 12.50 18.30
N SER A 320 -13.76 11.85 19.21
CA SER A 320 -13.56 10.44 19.62
C SER A 320 -13.39 9.49 18.42
N THR A 321 -14.31 9.56 17.46
CA THR A 321 -14.28 8.79 16.19
C THR A 321 -12.99 8.96 15.35
N SER A 322 -12.23 10.04 15.57
CA SER A 322 -11.00 10.35 14.83
C SER A 322 -9.72 10.05 15.61
N ARG A 323 -9.79 9.83 16.93
CA ARG A 323 -8.60 9.66 17.80
C ARG A 323 -7.74 8.45 17.39
N ALA A 324 -8.37 7.30 17.10
CA ALA A 324 -7.65 6.12 16.58
C ALA A 324 -6.94 6.40 15.23
N THR A 325 -7.46 7.35 14.43
CA THR A 325 -6.83 7.75 13.16
C THR A 325 -5.56 8.59 13.39
N ILE A 326 -5.46 9.34 14.49
CA ILE A 326 -4.26 10.12 14.84
C ILE A 326 -3.10 9.19 15.14
N LEU A 327 -3.30 8.18 16.01
CA LEU A 327 -2.30 7.14 16.26
C LEU A 327 -1.92 6.43 14.95
N LYS A 328 -2.92 6.05 14.15
CA LYS A 328 -2.74 5.36 12.88
C LYS A 328 -1.88 6.15 11.88
N ASP A 329 -2.24 7.40 11.58
CA ASP A 329 -1.53 8.26 10.64
C ASP A 329 -0.17 8.70 11.20
N GLY A 330 -0.08 8.97 12.49
CA GLY A 330 1.15 9.36 13.20
C GLY A 330 2.25 8.31 13.11
N TRP A 331 1.87 7.03 13.21
CA TRP A 331 2.78 5.88 13.19
C TRP A 331 2.85 5.13 11.84
N GLY A 332 1.99 5.49 10.88
CA GLY A 332 1.88 4.79 9.59
C GLY A 332 1.31 3.37 9.70
N ILE A 333 0.48 3.12 10.73
CA ILE A 333 -0.13 1.82 11.02
C ILE A 333 -1.17 1.50 9.93
N GLN A 334 -1.25 0.25 9.48
CA GLN A 334 -2.32 -0.19 8.60
C GLN A 334 -3.48 -0.80 9.40
N SER A 335 -4.65 -0.75 8.80
CA SER A 335 -5.89 -1.24 9.41
C SER A 335 -5.79 -2.74 9.71
N GLY A 336 -5.88 -3.14 10.99
CA GLY A 336 -5.83 -4.54 11.44
C GLY A 336 -4.52 -5.00 12.10
N THR A 337 -3.53 -4.12 12.27
CA THR A 337 -2.26 -4.37 12.98
C THR A 337 -2.45 -5.13 14.30
N PHE A 338 -1.76 -6.27 14.45
CA PHE A 338 -1.77 -7.16 15.64
C PHE A 338 -3.16 -7.67 16.09
N GLY A 339 -4.20 -7.49 15.29
CA GLY A 339 -5.58 -7.68 15.73
C GLY A 339 -6.03 -6.67 16.79
N LEU A 340 -5.36 -5.52 16.91
CA LEU A 340 -5.69 -4.50 17.92
C LEU A 340 -6.92 -3.68 17.53
N ASN A 341 -7.82 -3.51 18.48
CA ASN A 341 -8.85 -2.48 18.42
C ASN A 341 -8.23 -1.15 18.90
N LEU A 342 -7.70 -0.37 17.96
CA LEU A 342 -7.05 0.92 18.24
C LEU A 342 -8.01 1.95 18.87
N THR A 343 -9.33 1.82 18.64
CA THR A 343 -10.34 2.69 19.26
C THR A 343 -10.43 2.39 20.76
N ARG A 344 -10.61 1.12 21.14
CA ARG A 344 -10.59 0.68 22.56
C ARG A 344 -9.26 1.03 23.24
N LEU A 345 -8.11 0.86 22.56
CA LEU A 345 -6.81 1.22 23.13
C LEU A 345 -6.73 2.71 23.48
N VAL A 346 -7.12 3.60 22.56
CA VAL A 346 -7.07 5.04 22.81
C VAL A 346 -8.10 5.43 23.86
N ASP A 347 -9.33 4.90 23.81
CA ASP A 347 -10.37 5.23 24.77
C ASP A 347 -10.03 4.73 26.19
N GLN A 348 -9.37 3.57 26.32
CA GLN A 348 -8.82 3.10 27.60
C GLN A 348 -7.74 4.05 28.13
N CYS A 349 -6.77 4.47 27.30
CA CYS A 349 -5.75 5.43 27.74
C CYS A 349 -6.35 6.78 28.15
N MET A 350 -7.37 7.27 27.44
CA MET A 350 -8.06 8.51 27.79
C MET A 350 -8.84 8.37 29.11
N ALA A 351 -9.46 7.22 29.37
CA ALA A 351 -10.12 6.92 30.63
C ALA A 351 -9.13 6.79 31.80
N GLU A 352 -7.97 6.15 31.59
CA GLU A 352 -6.87 6.08 32.56
C GLU A 352 -6.34 7.48 32.94
N LEU A 353 -6.41 8.44 32.01
CA LEU A 353 -6.09 9.87 32.22
C LEU A 353 -7.25 10.69 32.83
N GLY A 354 -8.37 10.07 33.21
CA GLY A 354 -9.52 10.73 33.85
C GLY A 354 -10.41 11.53 32.89
N LEU A 355 -10.36 11.25 31.59
CA LEU A 355 -11.11 11.96 30.56
C LEU A 355 -12.30 11.13 30.08
N HIS A 356 -13.46 11.76 29.88
CA HIS A 356 -14.68 11.04 29.47
C HIS A 356 -14.52 10.37 28.10
N SER A 357 -14.81 9.06 28.06
CA SER A 357 -15.02 8.27 26.84
C SER A 357 -16.49 8.30 26.46
N ASP A 358 -16.77 8.37 25.15
CA ASP A 358 -18.14 8.30 24.59
C ASP A 358 -18.65 6.84 24.45
N GLN A 359 -17.87 5.83 24.85
CA GLN A 359 -18.24 4.42 24.70
C GLN A 359 -19.32 3.95 25.69
N GLU A 360 -20.06 2.90 25.31
CA GLU A 360 -20.96 2.21 26.23
C GLU A 360 -20.19 1.57 27.41
N PRO A 361 -20.71 1.65 28.65
CA PRO A 361 -20.00 1.15 29.84
C PRO A 361 -19.63 -0.34 29.80
N CYS A 362 -20.30 -1.14 28.96
CA CYS A 362 -20.03 -2.56 28.77
C CYS A 362 -18.70 -2.84 28.04
N LEU A 363 -18.18 -1.86 27.27
CA LEU A 363 -16.94 -2.00 26.49
C LEU A 363 -15.67 -1.60 27.26
N ASN A 364 -15.80 -0.91 28.41
CA ASN A 364 -14.67 -0.42 29.20
C ASN A 364 -13.70 -1.51 29.69
N ASN A 365 -14.15 -2.77 29.77
CA ASN A 365 -13.34 -3.93 30.14
C ASN A 365 -13.18 -4.95 29.00
N ALA A 366 -13.57 -4.60 27.77
CA ALA A 366 -13.43 -5.50 26.62
C ALA A 366 -11.95 -5.66 26.22
N PRO A 367 -11.51 -6.83 25.74
CA PRO A 367 -10.13 -7.02 25.31
C PRO A 367 -9.75 -6.03 24.21
N LEU A 368 -8.53 -5.51 24.29
CA LEU A 368 -7.91 -4.65 23.28
C LEU A 368 -7.65 -5.37 21.95
N THR A 369 -7.84 -6.68 21.90
CA THR A 369 -7.45 -7.54 20.79
C THR A 369 -8.62 -8.39 20.34
N TYR A 370 -8.89 -8.34 19.04
CA TYR A 370 -9.83 -9.25 18.40
C TYR A 370 -9.31 -10.68 18.45
N ARG A 371 -10.18 -11.64 18.77
CA ARG A 371 -9.88 -13.07 18.62
C ARG A 371 -9.63 -13.46 17.17
N PHE A 372 -10.42 -12.93 16.24
CA PHE A 372 -10.32 -13.26 14.82
C PHE A 372 -9.75 -12.08 14.02
N TYR A 373 -8.53 -12.22 13.49
CA TYR A 373 -7.86 -11.15 12.74
C TYR A 373 -6.92 -11.68 11.65
N GLY A 374 -6.47 -10.78 10.77
CA GLY A 374 -5.58 -11.14 9.67
C GLY A 374 -6.30 -11.93 8.56
N GLN A 375 -5.81 -13.12 8.25
CA GLN A 375 -6.38 -13.96 7.19
C GLN A 375 -7.12 -15.16 7.78
N LEU A 376 -8.44 -15.13 7.70
CA LEU A 376 -9.31 -16.08 8.39
C LEU A 376 -9.32 -17.44 7.68
N SER A 377 -9.25 -18.51 8.49
CA SER A 377 -9.37 -19.90 8.01
C SER A 377 -10.84 -20.33 7.91
N PRO A 378 -11.15 -21.43 7.19
CA PRO A 378 -12.50 -22.00 7.16
C PRO A 378 -13.04 -22.37 8.56
N THR A 379 -12.16 -22.75 9.49
CA THR A 379 -12.52 -23.06 10.88
C THR A 379 -12.93 -21.80 11.64
N ASP A 380 -12.23 -20.68 11.43
CA ASP A 380 -12.57 -19.40 12.03
C ASP A 380 -13.92 -18.91 11.52
N ILE A 381 -14.12 -18.93 10.20
CA ILE A 381 -15.39 -18.55 9.55
C ILE A 381 -16.56 -19.39 10.10
N THR A 382 -16.36 -20.71 10.24
CA THR A 382 -17.38 -21.61 10.83
C THR A 382 -17.67 -21.25 12.30
N THR A 383 -16.63 -20.86 13.06
CA THR A 383 -16.79 -20.46 14.47
C THR A 383 -17.55 -19.15 14.59
N ILE A 384 -17.22 -18.16 13.76
CA ILE A 384 -17.89 -16.85 13.68
C ILE A 384 -19.37 -17.03 13.30
N ALA A 385 -19.68 -17.87 12.30
CA ALA A 385 -21.05 -18.18 11.90
C ALA A 385 -21.87 -18.83 13.03
N ASN A 386 -21.26 -19.77 13.78
CA ASN A 386 -21.90 -20.39 14.94
C ASN A 386 -22.13 -19.39 16.10
N GLN A 387 -21.20 -18.45 16.32
CA GLN A 387 -21.39 -17.38 17.30
C GLN A 387 -22.51 -16.42 16.87
N ALA A 388 -22.56 -16.01 15.60
CA ALA A 388 -23.63 -15.18 15.06
C ALA A 388 -25.00 -15.87 15.21
N LYS A 389 -25.06 -17.19 14.94
CA LYS A 389 -26.25 -18.01 15.18
C LYS A 389 -26.71 -17.96 16.63
N ALA A 390 -25.81 -18.24 17.57
CA ALA A 390 -26.13 -18.20 19.00
C ALA A 390 -26.57 -16.80 19.47
N LEU A 391 -26.02 -15.72 18.89
CA LEU A 391 -26.47 -14.36 19.21
C LEU A 391 -27.90 -14.09 18.71
N VAL A 392 -28.23 -14.48 17.48
CA VAL A 392 -29.58 -14.29 16.89
C VAL A 392 -30.63 -15.15 17.60
N GLU A 393 -30.29 -16.37 18.01
CA GLU A 393 -31.18 -17.26 18.78
C GLU A 393 -31.56 -16.65 20.14
N ASN A 394 -30.67 -15.86 20.76
CA ASN A 394 -30.94 -15.16 22.03
C ASN A 394 -31.61 -13.78 21.84
N ASN A 395 -31.27 -13.07 20.76
CA ASN A 395 -31.82 -11.76 20.43
C ASN A 395 -31.87 -11.59 18.89
N PRO A 396 -33.07 -11.60 18.26
CA PRO A 396 -33.20 -11.44 16.81
C PRO A 396 -32.55 -10.17 16.23
N ALA A 397 -32.46 -9.09 17.03
CA ALA A 397 -31.84 -7.82 16.64
C ALA A 397 -30.32 -7.77 16.92
N ALA A 398 -29.67 -8.86 17.36
CA ALA A 398 -28.26 -8.85 17.75
C ALA A 398 -27.29 -8.50 16.60
N LEU A 399 -27.69 -8.74 15.36
CA LEU A 399 -26.93 -8.42 14.14
C LEU A 399 -27.42 -7.14 13.45
N ASP A 400 -28.34 -6.39 14.07
CA ASP A 400 -28.76 -5.07 13.57
C ASP A 400 -27.66 -4.03 13.85
N GLY A 401 -27.35 -3.23 12.84
CA GLY A 401 -26.32 -2.20 12.87
C GLY A 401 -25.45 -2.21 11.62
N ASP A 402 -24.43 -1.37 11.60
CA ASP A 402 -23.40 -1.41 10.56
C ASP A 402 -22.45 -2.60 10.74
N TYR A 403 -21.81 -3.00 9.65
CA TYR A 403 -20.87 -4.12 9.58
C TYR A 403 -19.72 -4.04 10.59
N PHE A 404 -19.18 -2.85 10.88
CA PHE A 404 -18.08 -2.72 11.83
C PHE A 404 -18.55 -3.02 13.25
N THR A 405 -19.72 -2.48 13.64
CA THR A 405 -20.37 -2.79 14.92
C THR A 405 -20.71 -4.27 15.06
N VAL A 406 -21.25 -4.91 14.01
CA VAL A 406 -21.58 -6.34 14.04
C VAL A 406 -20.33 -7.21 14.18
N LEU A 407 -19.24 -6.89 13.47
CA LEU A 407 -17.98 -7.61 13.62
C LEU A 407 -17.34 -7.42 15.00
N ASP A 408 -17.43 -6.22 15.59
CA ASP A 408 -16.90 -5.95 16.93
C ASP A 408 -17.64 -6.78 18.01
N ARG A 409 -18.95 -6.98 17.87
CA ARG A 409 -19.76 -7.91 18.70
C ARG A 409 -19.38 -9.39 18.51
N LEU A 410 -18.93 -9.77 17.32
CA LEU A 410 -18.47 -11.13 16.99
C LEU A 410 -16.98 -11.36 17.33
N ASP A 411 -16.29 -10.36 17.91
CA ASP A 411 -14.86 -10.39 18.21
C ASP A 411 -13.98 -10.62 16.96
N VAL A 412 -14.43 -10.04 15.83
CA VAL A 412 -13.78 -10.09 14.52
C VAL A 412 -13.21 -8.72 14.17
N CYS A 413 -11.93 -8.70 13.83
CA CYS A 413 -11.26 -7.52 13.30
C CYS A 413 -11.91 -7.08 11.98
N PRO A 414 -12.46 -5.85 11.86
CA PRO A 414 -13.12 -5.37 10.65
C PRO A 414 -12.20 -5.19 9.43
N TRP A 415 -10.90 -5.47 9.61
CA TRP A 415 -9.88 -5.41 8.58
C TRP A 415 -9.29 -6.78 8.22
N GLY A 416 -9.87 -7.85 8.78
CA GLY A 416 -9.60 -9.21 8.35
C GLY A 416 -9.94 -9.45 6.88
N THR A 417 -9.35 -10.48 6.31
CA THR A 417 -9.57 -10.93 4.93
C THR A 417 -10.25 -12.29 4.90
N ASN A 418 -10.87 -12.60 3.76
CA ASN A 418 -11.62 -13.84 3.47
C ASN A 418 -12.97 -14.06 4.15
N LEU A 419 -13.47 -13.19 5.03
CA LEU A 419 -14.85 -13.29 5.54
C LEU A 419 -15.84 -12.61 4.59
N LEU A 420 -16.87 -13.36 4.17
CA LEU A 420 -18.02 -12.86 3.39
C LEU A 420 -19.21 -12.59 4.32
N ALA A 421 -20.06 -11.61 3.98
CA ALA A 421 -21.32 -11.40 4.67
C ALA A 421 -22.24 -12.62 4.49
N SER A 422 -22.20 -13.24 3.30
CA SER A 422 -22.88 -14.52 3.05
C SER A 422 -22.45 -15.66 3.98
N ASP A 423 -21.21 -15.67 4.50
CA ASP A 423 -20.76 -16.72 5.44
C ASP A 423 -21.50 -16.67 6.78
N ILE A 424 -21.93 -15.47 7.18
CA ILE A 424 -22.73 -15.25 8.39
C ILE A 424 -24.21 -15.48 8.06
N LEU A 425 -24.71 -14.92 6.96
CA LEU A 425 -26.14 -14.91 6.64
C LEU A 425 -26.68 -16.25 6.09
N VAL A 426 -25.89 -17.04 5.36
CA VAL A 426 -26.36 -18.33 4.83
C VAL A 426 -26.67 -19.35 5.94
N PRO A 427 -25.78 -19.61 6.92
CA PRO A 427 -26.08 -20.52 8.04
C PRO A 427 -27.28 -20.08 8.89
N LEU A 428 -27.53 -18.76 9.01
CA LEU A 428 -28.71 -18.23 9.69
C LEU A 428 -30.01 -18.55 8.94
N ARG A 429 -30.00 -18.50 7.59
CA ARG A 429 -31.15 -18.92 6.76
C ARG A 429 -31.38 -20.42 6.78
N GLU A 430 -30.31 -21.21 6.73
CA GLU A 430 -30.39 -22.66 6.86
C GLU A 430 -30.95 -23.07 8.23
N GLY A 431 -30.68 -22.27 9.27
CA GLY A 431 -31.32 -22.38 10.60
C GLY A 431 -32.74 -21.78 10.69
N GLY A 432 -33.28 -21.16 9.65
CA GLY A 432 -34.60 -20.52 9.65
C GLY A 432 -34.71 -19.24 10.49
N LEU A 433 -33.59 -18.64 10.91
CA LEU A 433 -33.55 -17.51 11.84
C LEU A 433 -33.74 -16.14 11.17
N ILE A 434 -33.46 -16.04 9.86
CA ILE A 434 -33.62 -14.81 9.08
C ILE A 434 -34.31 -15.10 7.74
N ALA A 435 -34.83 -14.05 7.11
CA ALA A 435 -35.54 -14.14 5.84
C ALA A 435 -34.66 -14.66 4.68
N PRO A 436 -35.26 -15.31 3.66
CA PRO A 436 -34.57 -15.71 2.43
C PRO A 436 -33.85 -14.55 1.74
N PHE A 437 -32.77 -14.84 1.02
CA PHE A 437 -32.06 -13.83 0.22
C PHE A 437 -32.90 -13.40 -0.99
N GLU A 438 -33.21 -12.11 -1.07
CA GLU A 438 -33.83 -11.47 -2.23
C GLU A 438 -32.86 -10.49 -2.87
N LEU A 439 -32.67 -10.56 -4.19
CA LEU A 439 -31.81 -9.64 -4.92
C LEU A 439 -32.50 -8.27 -5.08
N ARG A 440 -31.86 -7.20 -4.60
CA ARG A 440 -32.43 -5.85 -4.56
C ARG A 440 -31.50 -4.80 -5.22
N SER A 441 -32.04 -3.60 -5.41
CA SER A 441 -31.23 -2.43 -5.76
C SER A 441 -30.42 -1.98 -4.55
N ILE A 442 -29.09 -1.90 -4.69
CA ILE A 442 -28.21 -1.21 -3.74
C ILE A 442 -28.63 0.26 -3.69
N ASP A 443 -29.12 0.73 -2.54
CA ASP A 443 -29.37 2.14 -2.29
C ASP A 443 -28.05 2.84 -1.92
N PRO A 444 -27.64 3.90 -2.65
CA PRO A 444 -26.55 4.80 -2.26
C PRO A 444 -26.53 5.31 -0.82
N LYS A 445 -27.70 5.35 -0.15
CA LYS A 445 -27.88 5.94 1.18
C LYS A 445 -28.10 4.89 2.29
N ALA A 446 -28.14 3.60 1.94
CA ALA A 446 -28.32 2.54 2.93
C ALA A 446 -27.13 2.44 3.89
N THR A 447 -27.41 1.92 5.08
CA THR A 447 -26.41 1.46 6.04
C THR A 447 -25.54 0.37 5.43
N LEU A 448 -24.27 0.34 5.82
CA LEU A 448 -23.34 -0.74 5.50
C LEU A 448 -23.60 -1.96 6.39
N ASP A 449 -24.83 -2.46 6.43
CA ASP A 449 -25.20 -3.68 7.17
C ASP A 449 -24.82 -4.96 6.40
N LEU A 450 -24.90 -6.12 7.06
CA LEU A 450 -24.57 -7.42 6.46
C LEU A 450 -25.42 -7.73 5.21
N GLY A 451 -26.70 -7.38 5.21
CA GLY A 451 -27.61 -7.66 4.10
C GLY A 451 -27.26 -6.84 2.86
N HIS A 452 -26.95 -5.56 3.05
CA HIS A 452 -26.45 -4.67 1.99
C HIS A 452 -25.11 -5.15 1.42
N LEU A 453 -24.19 -5.62 2.28
CA LEU A 453 -22.92 -6.17 1.84
C LEU A 453 -23.06 -7.48 1.05
N GLU A 454 -24.01 -8.34 1.38
CA GLU A 454 -24.32 -9.54 0.58
C GLU A 454 -24.89 -9.20 -0.80
N GLN A 455 -25.65 -8.09 -0.95
CA GLN A 455 -26.03 -7.57 -2.28
C GLN A 455 -24.81 -7.15 -3.10
N VAL A 456 -23.80 -6.55 -2.45
CA VAL A 456 -22.52 -6.19 -3.08
C VAL A 456 -21.79 -7.44 -3.56
N GLU A 457 -21.65 -8.46 -2.69
CA GLU A 457 -21.05 -9.75 -3.02
C GLU A 457 -21.71 -10.39 -4.24
N HIS A 458 -23.05 -10.52 -4.22
CA HIS A 458 -23.80 -11.14 -5.31
C HIS A 458 -23.57 -10.40 -6.63
N ARG A 459 -23.50 -9.07 -6.64
CA ARG A 459 -23.18 -8.28 -7.84
C ARG A 459 -21.76 -8.51 -8.34
N VAL A 460 -20.76 -8.57 -7.45
CA VAL A 460 -19.37 -8.85 -7.85
C VAL A 460 -19.25 -10.27 -8.42
N PHE A 461 -19.84 -11.27 -7.76
CA PHE A 461 -19.90 -12.63 -8.29
C PHE A 461 -20.56 -12.69 -9.67
N LYS A 462 -21.73 -12.05 -9.83
CA LYS A 462 -22.46 -12.01 -11.10
C LYS A 462 -21.64 -11.33 -12.19
N PHE A 463 -21.04 -10.18 -11.89
CA PHE A 463 -20.20 -9.44 -12.82
C PHE A 463 -18.98 -10.24 -13.27
N LEU A 464 -18.16 -10.76 -12.33
CA LEU A 464 -16.96 -11.52 -12.68
C LEU A 464 -17.28 -12.79 -13.47
N LYS A 465 -18.44 -13.43 -13.23
CA LYS A 465 -18.92 -14.58 -14.02
C LYS A 465 -19.33 -14.23 -15.46
N THR A 466 -19.58 -12.97 -15.80
CA THR A 466 -19.84 -12.53 -17.20
C THR A 466 -18.57 -12.31 -18.03
N ILE A 467 -17.41 -12.25 -17.39
CA ILE A 467 -16.14 -11.89 -18.00
C ILE A 467 -15.32 -13.15 -18.31
N PRO A 468 -14.56 -13.21 -19.42
CA PRO A 468 -13.61 -14.30 -19.66
C PRO A 468 -12.64 -14.47 -18.49
N ARG A 469 -12.45 -15.72 -18.02
CA ARG A 469 -11.70 -16.04 -16.79
C ARG A 469 -10.32 -15.36 -16.72
N GLU A 470 -9.57 -15.33 -17.82
CA GLU A 470 -8.25 -14.69 -17.91
C GLU A 470 -8.25 -13.17 -17.65
N GLN A 471 -9.38 -12.51 -17.92
CA GLN A 471 -9.55 -11.08 -17.64
C GLN A 471 -10.05 -10.84 -16.22
N ALA A 472 -10.87 -11.76 -15.67
CA ALA A 472 -11.48 -11.63 -14.34
C ALA A 472 -10.42 -11.52 -13.23
N TYR A 473 -9.46 -12.47 -13.16
CA TYR A 473 -8.44 -12.45 -12.09
C TYR A 473 -7.35 -11.38 -12.25
N ARG A 474 -7.25 -10.76 -13.43
CA ARG A 474 -6.36 -9.61 -13.69
C ARG A 474 -7.05 -8.26 -13.55
N MET A 475 -8.36 -8.23 -13.28
CA MET A 475 -9.12 -6.99 -13.27
C MET A 475 -8.81 -6.14 -12.03
N LYS A 476 -8.55 -4.85 -12.25
CA LYS A 476 -8.22 -3.91 -11.17
C LYS A 476 -9.48 -3.56 -10.36
N LEU A 477 -9.31 -3.44 -9.04
CA LEU A 477 -10.37 -3.16 -8.07
C LEU A 477 -11.30 -2.00 -8.49
N GLY A 478 -10.75 -0.85 -8.89
CA GLY A 478 -11.56 0.30 -9.33
C GLY A 478 -12.37 0.07 -10.61
N ARG A 479 -11.96 -0.87 -11.47
CA ARG A 479 -12.77 -1.27 -12.63
C ARG A 479 -13.91 -2.18 -12.21
N ILE A 480 -13.67 -3.13 -11.30
CA ILE A 480 -14.71 -4.00 -10.74
C ILE A 480 -15.75 -3.16 -9.99
N GLN A 481 -15.31 -2.17 -9.21
CA GLN A 481 -16.18 -1.19 -8.56
C GLN A 481 -17.11 -0.50 -9.57
N ASN A 482 -16.55 0.10 -10.62
CA ASN A 482 -17.32 0.85 -11.61
C ASN A 482 -18.27 -0.06 -12.41
N ASP A 483 -17.73 -1.14 -12.98
CA ASP A 483 -18.45 -2.00 -13.92
C ASP A 483 -19.52 -2.87 -13.20
N ALA A 484 -19.37 -3.13 -11.89
CA ALA A 484 -20.41 -3.77 -11.06
C ALA A 484 -21.41 -2.76 -10.43
N GLY A 485 -21.27 -1.45 -10.71
CA GLY A 485 -22.16 -0.40 -10.22
C GLY A 485 -22.08 -0.15 -8.72
N LEU A 486 -20.86 -0.14 -8.16
CA LEU A 486 -20.59 -0.03 -6.73
C LEU A 486 -19.98 1.33 -6.36
N GLN A 487 -20.39 1.85 -5.21
CA GLN A 487 -19.91 3.14 -4.70
C GLN A 487 -18.61 3.05 -3.90
N GLN A 488 -17.96 4.20 -3.70
CA GLN A 488 -16.67 4.32 -3.01
C GLN A 488 -16.69 3.77 -1.58
N LEU A 489 -17.82 3.85 -0.88
CA LEU A 489 -17.98 3.35 0.49
C LEU A 489 -17.75 1.82 0.60
N HIS A 490 -17.99 1.06 -0.47
CA HIS A 490 -17.75 -0.40 -0.49
C HIS A 490 -16.27 -0.78 -0.65
N MET A 491 -15.38 0.17 -0.98
CA MET A 491 -14.01 -0.14 -1.40
C MET A 491 -13.15 -0.84 -0.34
N ILE A 492 -13.38 -0.53 0.94
CA ILE A 492 -12.68 -1.19 2.05
C ILE A 492 -13.04 -2.68 2.08
N TYR A 493 -14.34 -2.97 2.04
CA TYR A 493 -14.87 -4.33 2.04
C TYR A 493 -14.47 -5.12 0.79
N LEU A 494 -14.62 -4.51 -0.40
CA LEU A 494 -14.18 -5.13 -1.66
C LEU A 494 -12.70 -5.51 -1.64
N LYS A 495 -11.82 -4.69 -1.04
CA LYS A 495 -10.39 -5.00 -0.91
C LYS A 495 -10.14 -6.28 -0.09
N GLN A 496 -10.98 -6.58 0.89
CA GLN A 496 -10.86 -7.72 1.81
C GLN A 496 -11.35 -9.03 1.19
N ILE A 497 -12.47 -8.98 0.46
CA ILE A 497 -13.16 -10.17 -0.06
C ILE A 497 -12.75 -10.55 -1.48
N LEU A 498 -12.31 -9.58 -2.30
CA LEU A 498 -12.07 -9.81 -3.72
C LEU A 498 -11.05 -10.94 -4.01
N PRO A 499 -9.96 -11.15 -3.24
CA PRO A 499 -9.08 -12.28 -3.47
C PRO A 499 -9.78 -13.65 -3.37
N ARG A 500 -10.70 -13.80 -2.41
CA ARG A 500 -11.54 -14.99 -2.24
C ARG A 500 -12.55 -15.13 -3.38
N ILE A 501 -13.34 -14.09 -3.65
CA ILE A 501 -14.35 -14.10 -4.74
C ILE A 501 -13.70 -14.43 -6.09
N THR A 502 -12.51 -13.87 -6.36
CA THR A 502 -11.75 -14.14 -7.59
C THR A 502 -11.33 -15.60 -7.70
N ALA A 503 -10.89 -16.22 -6.61
CA ALA A 503 -10.53 -17.63 -6.57
C ALA A 503 -11.75 -18.54 -6.78
N GLU A 504 -12.90 -18.21 -6.15
CA GLU A 504 -14.16 -18.95 -6.32
C GLU A 504 -14.77 -18.84 -7.72
N VAL A 505 -14.62 -17.69 -8.40
CA VAL A 505 -15.11 -17.52 -9.78
C VAL A 505 -14.18 -18.18 -10.81
N CYS A 506 -12.87 -18.28 -10.52
CA CYS A 506 -11.85 -18.80 -11.43
C CYS A 506 -11.12 -20.05 -10.89
N PRO A 507 -11.82 -21.12 -10.47
CA PRO A 507 -11.23 -22.25 -9.74
C PRO A 507 -10.05 -22.87 -10.47
N ASP A 508 -10.12 -23.02 -11.79
CA ASP A 508 -9.08 -23.65 -12.60
C ASP A 508 -7.75 -22.87 -12.61
N ALA A 509 -7.80 -21.54 -12.53
CA ALA A 509 -6.60 -20.70 -12.50
C ALA A 509 -5.84 -20.84 -11.19
N PHE A 510 -6.56 -20.96 -10.07
CA PHE A 510 -5.99 -21.09 -8.73
C PHE A 510 -5.78 -22.56 -8.30
N SER A 511 -6.40 -23.52 -9.01
CA SER A 511 -6.20 -24.96 -8.84
C SER A 511 -5.08 -25.53 -9.71
N SER A 512 -4.49 -24.74 -10.60
CA SER A 512 -3.33 -25.09 -11.43
C SER A 512 -2.18 -25.70 -10.61
N PRO A 513 -1.47 -26.75 -11.08
CA PRO A 513 -0.29 -27.31 -10.41
C PRO A 513 0.83 -26.30 -10.10
N GLN A 514 0.84 -25.14 -10.78
CA GLN A 514 1.76 -24.04 -10.51
C GLN A 514 1.46 -23.30 -9.19
N VAL A 515 0.23 -23.40 -8.68
CA VAL A 515 -0.18 -22.90 -7.36
C VAL A 515 -0.05 -24.05 -6.38
N ASP A 516 1.14 -24.27 -5.85
CA ASP A 516 1.47 -25.42 -5.00
C ASP A 516 1.19 -25.18 -3.52
N LEU A 517 1.19 -23.94 -3.05
CA LEU A 517 1.01 -23.59 -1.63
C LEU A 517 -0.46 -23.22 -1.35
N ARG A 518 -1.20 -24.07 -0.62
CA ARG A 518 -2.66 -23.95 -0.41
C ARG A 518 -3.10 -24.35 0.99
N GLY A 519 -4.23 -23.79 1.44
CA GLY A 519 -4.81 -24.11 2.76
C GLY A 519 -3.91 -23.63 3.90
N GLN A 520 -3.91 -24.36 5.02
CA GLN A 520 -3.01 -24.07 6.14
C GLN A 520 -1.59 -24.54 5.80
N LEU A 521 -0.68 -23.59 5.57
CA LEU A 521 0.71 -23.86 5.22
C LEU A 521 1.50 -24.46 6.40
N SER A 522 2.37 -25.42 6.10
CA SER A 522 3.36 -25.93 7.05
C SER A 522 4.50 -24.92 7.30
N PRO A 523 5.30 -25.05 8.37
CA PRO A 523 6.47 -24.19 8.58
C PRO A 523 7.46 -24.21 7.42
N GLU A 524 7.62 -25.35 6.75
CA GLU A 524 8.40 -25.50 5.52
C GLU A 524 7.81 -24.65 4.38
N GLU A 525 6.50 -24.74 4.16
CA GLU A 525 5.78 -24.02 3.12
C GLU A 525 5.70 -22.50 3.38
N VAL A 526 5.62 -22.08 4.64
CA VAL A 526 5.70 -20.67 5.05
C VAL A 526 7.05 -20.07 4.64
N ARG A 527 8.16 -20.76 4.91
CA ARG A 527 9.51 -20.32 4.49
C ARG A 527 9.60 -20.18 2.97
N VAL A 528 8.97 -21.09 2.23
CA VAL A 528 8.90 -21.04 0.77
C VAL A 528 8.04 -19.86 0.28
N ALA A 529 6.86 -19.62 0.86
CA ALA A 529 6.02 -18.47 0.52
C ALA A 529 6.73 -17.13 0.77
N VAL A 530 7.40 -17.01 1.92
CA VAL A 530 8.20 -15.83 2.29
C VAL A 530 9.31 -15.57 1.27
N ILE A 531 10.16 -16.56 0.96
CA ILE A 531 11.31 -16.31 0.07
C ILE A 531 10.86 -15.98 -1.36
N ARG A 532 9.77 -16.58 -1.86
CA ARG A 532 9.22 -16.25 -3.18
C ARG A 532 8.75 -14.80 -3.22
N MET A 533 8.03 -14.34 -2.20
CA MET A 533 7.51 -12.98 -2.18
C MET A 533 8.60 -11.94 -1.93
N VAL A 534 9.57 -12.21 -1.05
CA VAL A 534 10.77 -11.37 -0.87
C VAL A 534 11.53 -11.24 -2.20
N ASN A 535 11.83 -12.34 -2.88
CA ASN A 535 12.56 -12.32 -4.15
C ASN A 535 11.83 -11.50 -5.23
N ALA A 536 10.50 -11.65 -5.35
CA ALA A 536 9.70 -10.90 -6.33
C ALA A 536 9.55 -9.41 -5.98
N LEU A 537 9.54 -9.05 -4.70
CA LEU A 537 9.41 -7.67 -4.24
C LEU A 537 10.75 -6.91 -4.17
N SER A 538 11.87 -7.61 -4.02
CA SER A 538 13.22 -7.02 -4.10
C SER A 538 13.64 -6.72 -5.55
N ASP A 539 13.27 -7.56 -6.53
CA ASP A 539 13.70 -7.38 -7.92
C ASP A 539 13.09 -6.11 -8.56
N ALA A 540 13.96 -5.14 -8.86
CA ALA A 540 13.58 -3.83 -9.39
C ALA A 540 12.98 -3.86 -10.81
N LYS A 541 13.20 -4.94 -11.60
CA LYS A 541 12.61 -5.09 -12.95
C LYS A 541 11.22 -5.69 -12.88
N ILE A 542 11.01 -6.64 -11.97
CA ILE A 542 9.73 -7.31 -11.76
C ILE A 542 8.76 -6.40 -11.02
N TYR A 543 9.22 -5.74 -9.95
CA TYR A 543 8.38 -4.97 -9.02
C TYR A 543 7.36 -4.02 -9.68
N PRO A 544 7.69 -3.19 -10.69
CA PRO A 544 6.71 -2.26 -11.29
C PRO A 544 5.58 -2.97 -12.05
N THR A 545 5.89 -4.09 -12.70
CA THR A 545 4.88 -4.91 -13.39
C THR A 545 4.05 -5.68 -12.36
N PHE A 546 4.73 -6.27 -11.38
CA PHE A 546 4.15 -7.13 -10.35
C PHE A 546 3.16 -6.38 -9.46
N THR A 547 3.53 -5.21 -8.94
CA THR A 547 2.64 -4.33 -8.14
C THR A 547 1.48 -3.72 -8.91
N SER A 548 1.50 -3.77 -10.25
CA SER A 548 0.39 -3.29 -11.08
C SER A 548 -0.79 -4.27 -11.16
N LEU A 549 -0.58 -5.53 -10.74
CA LEU A 549 -1.54 -6.63 -10.78
C LEU A 549 -2.39 -6.68 -9.49
N PRO A 550 -3.58 -7.31 -9.51
CA PRO A 550 -4.34 -7.58 -8.29
C PRO A 550 -3.60 -8.55 -7.35
N LYS A 551 -3.75 -8.38 -6.03
CA LYS A 551 -3.13 -9.23 -4.99
C LYS A 551 -3.33 -10.73 -5.21
N ALA A 552 -4.51 -11.15 -5.70
CA ALA A 552 -4.76 -12.56 -6.01
C ALA A 552 -3.89 -13.09 -7.16
N GLU A 553 -3.73 -12.31 -8.23
CA GLU A 553 -2.85 -12.65 -9.36
C GLU A 553 -1.37 -12.67 -8.93
N ILE A 554 -0.96 -11.71 -8.10
CA ILE A 554 0.37 -11.64 -7.50
C ILE A 554 0.69 -12.93 -6.75
N LEU A 555 -0.18 -13.37 -5.83
CA LEU A 555 0.00 -14.61 -5.09
C LEU A 555 -0.02 -15.83 -6.03
N ARG A 556 -0.92 -15.87 -7.01
CA ARG A 556 -1.01 -16.95 -8.02
C ARG A 556 0.29 -17.11 -8.81
N GLU A 557 0.92 -16.01 -9.24
CA GLU A 557 2.22 -16.02 -9.95
C GLU A 557 3.38 -16.48 -9.05
N LEU A 558 3.28 -16.29 -7.73
CA LEU A 558 4.22 -16.86 -6.74
C LEU A 558 3.91 -18.33 -6.39
N GLY A 559 2.85 -18.92 -6.95
CA GLY A 559 2.39 -20.26 -6.61
C GLY A 559 1.69 -20.37 -5.23
N VAL A 560 1.25 -19.24 -4.68
CA VAL A 560 0.52 -19.16 -3.41
C VAL A 560 -0.96 -18.96 -3.68
N HIS A 561 -1.82 -19.78 -3.08
CA HIS A 561 -3.26 -19.57 -3.16
C HIS A 561 -3.66 -18.31 -2.35
N PRO A 562 -4.52 -17.41 -2.84
CA PRO A 562 -4.89 -16.18 -2.13
C PRO A 562 -5.61 -16.41 -0.80
N MET A 563 -6.07 -17.63 -0.53
CA MET A 563 -6.67 -18.05 0.74
C MET A 563 -5.75 -18.95 1.58
N ALA A 564 -4.46 -19.09 1.25
CA ALA A 564 -3.52 -19.89 2.04
C ALA A 564 -3.21 -19.21 3.40
N THR A 565 -3.47 -19.90 4.51
CA THR A 565 -3.31 -19.42 5.89
C THR A 565 -2.04 -19.96 6.54
N GLY A 566 -1.66 -19.42 7.70
CA GLY A 566 -0.45 -19.84 8.44
C GLY A 566 0.76 -18.92 8.29
N ALA A 567 0.69 -17.89 7.44
CA ALA A 567 1.65 -16.79 7.38
C ALA A 567 0.94 -15.46 7.14
N ASN A 568 1.36 -14.40 7.84
CA ASN A 568 0.89 -13.05 7.59
C ASN A 568 1.64 -12.44 6.38
N LEU A 569 1.28 -12.88 5.18
CA LEU A 569 1.86 -12.37 3.93
C LEU A 569 1.52 -10.89 3.69
N ASP A 570 0.41 -10.39 4.24
CA ASP A 570 0.01 -8.99 4.12
C ASP A 570 0.99 -8.07 4.86
N PHE A 571 1.42 -8.46 6.06
CA PHE A 571 2.46 -7.74 6.78
C PHE A 571 3.81 -7.77 6.04
N LEU A 572 4.24 -8.92 5.51
CA LEU A 572 5.46 -9.00 4.69
C LEU A 572 5.35 -8.10 3.45
N TRP A 573 4.19 -8.07 2.78
CA TRP A 573 3.94 -7.19 1.64
C TRP A 573 4.06 -5.71 2.02
N GLU A 574 3.45 -5.29 3.13
CA GLU A 574 3.52 -3.91 3.63
C GLU A 574 4.94 -3.52 4.05
N LYS A 575 5.63 -4.38 4.81
CA LYS A 575 7.01 -4.16 5.25
C LYS A 575 7.98 -4.04 4.06
N MET A 576 7.85 -4.90 3.04
CA MET A 576 8.65 -4.80 1.82
C MET A 576 8.41 -3.50 1.05
N ASN A 577 7.15 -3.04 0.95
CA ASN A 577 6.84 -1.76 0.32
C ASN A 577 7.33 -0.56 1.15
N HIS A 578 7.28 -0.64 2.48
CA HIS A 578 7.84 0.38 3.36
C HIS A 578 9.36 0.47 3.19
N MET A 579 10.09 -0.65 3.26
CA MET A 579 11.54 -0.68 3.05
C MET A 579 11.93 -0.12 1.68
N ARG A 580 11.18 -0.47 0.61
CA ARG A 580 11.41 0.11 -0.73
C ARG A 580 11.10 1.61 -0.82
N ALA A 581 10.20 2.13 0.01
CA ALA A 581 9.87 3.56 0.05
C ALA A 581 10.86 4.39 0.90
N THR A 582 11.55 3.77 1.87
CA THR A 582 12.52 4.42 2.76
C THR A 582 13.98 4.24 2.34
N THR A 583 14.30 3.22 1.55
CA THR A 583 15.65 3.00 1.00
C THR A 583 15.93 3.85 -0.24
N LYS A 584 17.20 4.22 -0.43
CA LYS A 584 17.62 5.17 -1.47
C LYS A 584 17.73 4.55 -2.87
N ASP A 585 18.14 3.28 -2.92
CA ASP A 585 18.41 2.53 -4.15
C ASP A 585 18.20 1.02 -3.94
N SER A 586 18.48 0.22 -4.96
CA SER A 586 18.27 -1.24 -4.92
C SER A 586 19.28 -1.97 -4.03
N ASN A 587 20.50 -1.46 -3.85
CA ASN A 587 21.50 -2.12 -3.00
C ASN A 587 21.14 -1.89 -1.52
N ALA A 588 20.75 -0.66 -1.17
CA ALA A 588 20.25 -0.34 0.17
C ALA A 588 18.97 -1.12 0.53
N LEU A 589 18.10 -1.42 -0.47
CA LEU A 589 16.96 -2.31 -0.29
C LEU A 589 17.40 -3.76 -0.01
N GLU A 590 18.40 -4.26 -0.73
CA GLU A 590 18.93 -5.61 -0.51
C GLU A 590 19.59 -5.76 0.87
N GLU A 591 20.39 -4.77 1.30
CA GLU A 591 20.97 -4.72 2.65
C GLU A 591 19.90 -4.68 3.74
N ALA A 592 18.84 -3.87 3.58
CA ALA A 592 17.73 -3.79 4.53
C ALA A 592 16.92 -5.11 4.61
N VAL A 593 16.72 -5.78 3.47
CA VAL A 593 16.04 -7.10 3.40
C VAL A 593 16.89 -8.19 4.03
N ASP A 594 18.20 -8.20 3.80
CA ASP A 594 19.10 -9.15 4.43
C ASP A 594 19.21 -8.92 5.94
N MET A 595 19.28 -7.65 6.39
CA MET A 595 19.21 -7.29 7.80
C MET A 595 17.90 -7.78 8.44
N MET A 596 16.74 -7.51 7.82
CA MET A 596 15.44 -7.99 8.30
C MET A 596 15.39 -9.51 8.50
N LEU A 597 16.03 -10.28 7.61
CA LEU A 597 16.02 -11.74 7.66
C LEU A 597 17.06 -12.31 8.64
N ASP A 598 18.16 -11.58 8.87
CA ASP A 598 19.24 -11.98 9.79
C ASP A 598 18.97 -11.54 11.26
N THR A 599 18.16 -10.50 11.52
CA THR A 599 17.91 -9.96 12.89
C THR A 599 16.63 -10.45 13.57
N MET A 600 16.04 -11.56 13.12
CA MET A 600 14.82 -12.09 13.75
C MET A 600 15.14 -12.92 15.01
N PRO A 601 14.32 -12.84 16.10
CA PRO A 601 14.56 -13.59 17.34
C PRO A 601 14.66 -15.10 17.11
N ASP A 602 13.72 -15.65 16.35
CA ASP A 602 13.81 -16.98 15.75
C ASP A 602 14.02 -16.83 14.23
N PRO A 603 15.26 -16.98 13.72
CA PRO A 603 15.54 -16.81 12.29
C PRO A 603 14.89 -17.93 11.48
N LEU A 604 13.93 -17.56 10.62
CA LEU A 604 13.34 -18.45 9.59
C LEU A 604 14.39 -19.12 8.70
N PHE A 605 15.57 -18.50 8.59
CA PHE A 605 16.65 -18.90 7.70
C PHE A 605 17.99 -18.78 8.42
N GLU A 606 18.56 -19.92 8.81
CA GLU A 606 19.88 -19.97 9.44
C GLU A 606 20.99 -19.64 8.44
N LYS A 607 22.04 -18.97 8.92
CA LYS A 607 23.19 -18.49 8.16
C LYS A 607 24.46 -19.13 8.71
N GLY A 608 25.40 -19.49 7.84
CA GLY A 608 26.71 -20.03 8.24
C GLY A 608 27.10 -21.29 7.47
N SER A 609 27.97 -22.08 8.07
CA SER A 609 28.50 -23.33 7.54
C SER A 609 27.97 -24.53 8.34
N PHE A 610 27.37 -25.50 7.66
CA PHE A 610 26.66 -26.63 8.25
C PHE A 610 27.38 -27.96 7.99
N LYS A 611 27.23 -28.92 8.89
CA LYS A 611 27.75 -30.29 8.67
C LYS A 611 26.97 -30.98 7.56
N LEU A 612 27.66 -31.72 6.69
CA LEU A 612 27.01 -32.37 5.54
C LEU A 612 25.93 -33.37 5.97
N GLU A 613 26.17 -34.08 7.08
CA GLU A 613 25.24 -35.04 7.68
C GLU A 613 23.95 -34.37 8.18
N GLU A 614 24.06 -33.12 8.64
CA GLU A 614 22.92 -32.31 9.08
C GLU A 614 22.09 -31.85 7.88
N VAL A 615 22.73 -31.36 6.82
CA VAL A 615 22.05 -31.01 5.55
C VAL A 615 21.34 -32.24 4.97
N GLN A 616 22.00 -33.40 4.95
CA GLN A 616 21.39 -34.68 4.55
C GLN A 616 20.22 -35.09 5.45
N SER A 617 20.25 -34.76 6.75
CA SER A 617 19.13 -34.99 7.67
C SER A 617 17.94 -34.08 7.36
N ARG A 618 18.17 -32.76 7.18
CA ARG A 618 17.15 -31.78 6.78
C ARG A 618 16.50 -32.16 5.45
N VAL A 619 17.29 -32.60 4.46
CA VAL A 619 16.77 -33.12 3.18
C VAL A 619 15.88 -34.34 3.36
N ARG A 620 16.31 -35.36 4.11
CA ARG A 620 15.50 -36.57 4.35
C ARG A 620 14.19 -36.25 5.07
N LYS A 621 14.22 -35.36 6.08
CA LYS A 621 13.02 -34.86 6.76
C LYS A 621 12.06 -34.20 5.77
N LEU A 622 12.57 -33.36 4.86
CA LEU A 622 11.77 -32.64 3.88
C LEU A 622 11.16 -33.54 2.80
N VAL A 623 11.95 -34.49 2.27
CA VAL A 623 11.49 -35.53 1.34
C VAL A 623 10.36 -36.37 1.96
N ASN A 624 10.43 -36.65 3.26
CA ASN A 624 9.42 -37.46 3.94
C ASN A 624 8.15 -36.68 4.33
N SER A 625 8.24 -35.36 4.57
CA SER A 625 7.09 -34.54 4.94
C SER A 625 6.33 -33.96 3.74
N HIS A 626 7.03 -33.60 2.65
CA HIS A 626 6.44 -32.95 1.48
C HIS A 626 6.88 -33.60 0.14
N PRO A 627 6.73 -34.93 -0.03
CA PRO A 627 7.35 -35.69 -1.13
C PRO A 627 7.00 -35.17 -2.53
N LEU A 628 5.76 -34.74 -2.76
CA LEU A 628 5.30 -34.22 -4.06
C LEU A 628 5.70 -32.75 -4.27
N SER A 629 5.54 -31.89 -3.26
CA SER A 629 5.81 -30.46 -3.36
C SER A 629 7.27 -30.19 -3.75
N VAL A 630 8.20 -30.95 -3.16
CA VAL A 630 9.63 -30.71 -3.34
C VAL A 630 10.13 -31.12 -4.74
N LEU A 631 9.39 -31.96 -5.48
CA LEU A 631 9.65 -32.24 -6.90
C LEU A 631 9.31 -31.05 -7.82
N ALA A 632 8.42 -30.15 -7.38
CA ALA A 632 8.01 -28.95 -8.11
C ALA A 632 8.75 -27.68 -7.63
N TRP A 633 9.56 -27.79 -6.58
CA TRP A 633 10.25 -26.66 -5.94
C TRP A 633 11.59 -26.35 -6.61
N SER A 634 11.88 -25.05 -6.75
CA SER A 634 13.18 -24.58 -7.23
C SER A 634 14.28 -24.81 -6.20
N THR A 635 15.54 -24.74 -6.61
CA THR A 635 16.68 -24.87 -5.70
C THR A 635 16.62 -23.86 -4.54
N SER A 636 16.14 -22.63 -4.80
CA SER A 636 15.91 -21.62 -3.76
C SER A 636 14.76 -21.97 -2.82
N ASP A 637 13.66 -22.56 -3.33
CA ASP A 637 12.55 -23.01 -2.48
C ASP A 637 13.00 -24.16 -1.56
N ILE A 638 13.78 -25.11 -2.07
CA ILE A 638 14.27 -26.26 -1.28
C ILE A 638 15.19 -25.78 -0.14
N VAL A 639 16.12 -24.86 -0.42
CA VAL A 639 17.02 -24.31 0.60
C VAL A 639 16.23 -23.51 1.65
N ALA A 640 15.25 -22.72 1.24
CA ALA A 640 14.34 -22.02 2.15
C ALA A 640 13.48 -22.99 3.00
N ALA A 641 12.93 -24.04 2.40
CA ALA A 641 12.14 -25.05 3.10
C ALA A 641 12.95 -25.77 4.19
N MET A 642 14.25 -25.98 4.00
CA MET A 642 15.17 -26.52 5.02
C MET A 642 15.51 -25.53 6.16
N GLY A 643 15.06 -24.28 6.09
CA GLY A 643 15.38 -23.25 7.07
C GLY A 643 16.78 -22.64 6.89
N LEU A 644 17.30 -22.57 5.66
CA LEU A 644 18.65 -22.07 5.38
C LEU A 644 18.63 -20.85 4.46
N ARG A 645 19.59 -19.93 4.65
CA ARG A 645 19.86 -18.83 3.70
C ARG A 645 20.46 -19.39 2.41
N TYR A 646 20.18 -18.78 1.25
CA TYR A 646 20.66 -19.27 -0.05
C TYR A 646 22.20 -19.38 -0.15
N GLY A 647 22.91 -18.48 0.54
CA GLY A 647 24.37 -18.43 0.62
C GLY A 647 25.01 -19.35 1.69
N ALA A 648 24.24 -20.21 2.36
CA ALA A 648 24.75 -21.12 3.38
C ALA A 648 25.73 -22.15 2.80
N THR A 649 26.82 -22.41 3.53
CA THR A 649 27.87 -23.35 3.11
C THR A 649 27.79 -24.67 3.87
N THR A 650 28.49 -25.67 3.36
CA THR A 650 28.77 -26.92 4.05
C THR A 650 30.19 -27.34 3.75
N VAL A 651 30.81 -28.07 4.69
CA VAL A 651 32.16 -28.63 4.53
C VAL A 651 32.03 -30.13 4.23
N PRO A 652 32.26 -30.57 2.99
CA PRO A 652 32.46 -32.00 2.71
C PRO A 652 33.68 -32.48 3.48
N HIS A 653 33.69 -33.73 3.93
CA HIS A 653 34.73 -34.28 4.80
C HIS A 653 36.14 -34.05 4.22
N LYS A 654 36.96 -33.21 4.89
CA LYS A 654 38.29 -32.70 4.45
C LYS A 654 38.30 -31.84 3.16
N GLY A 655 37.24 -31.07 2.89
CA GLY A 655 37.12 -30.13 1.76
C GLY A 655 37.20 -28.65 2.14
N LYS A 656 37.09 -27.78 1.13
CA LYS A 656 36.76 -26.34 1.30
C LYS A 656 35.25 -26.18 1.46
N ASP A 657 34.80 -25.06 2.03
CA ASP A 657 33.38 -24.66 2.04
C ASP A 657 32.77 -24.69 0.63
N VAL A 658 31.67 -25.41 0.48
CA VAL A 658 30.85 -25.48 -0.73
C VAL A 658 29.47 -24.94 -0.43
N GLN A 659 28.91 -24.15 -1.35
CA GLN A 659 27.56 -23.62 -1.25
C GLN A 659 26.51 -24.75 -1.26
N ILE A 660 25.59 -24.77 -0.29
CA ILE A 660 24.61 -25.86 -0.15
C ILE A 660 23.72 -25.96 -1.40
N HIS A 661 23.33 -24.83 -1.99
CA HIS A 661 22.50 -24.78 -3.20
C HIS A 661 23.14 -25.48 -4.42
N SER A 662 24.48 -25.62 -4.48
CA SER A 662 25.12 -26.36 -5.58
C SER A 662 25.09 -27.89 -5.36
N LEU A 663 25.14 -28.34 -4.10
CA LEU A 663 25.12 -29.77 -3.76
C LEU A 663 23.71 -30.34 -3.62
N ILE A 664 22.71 -29.49 -3.35
CA ILE A 664 21.37 -29.92 -2.93
C ILE A 664 20.71 -30.88 -3.91
N ARG A 665 20.85 -30.69 -5.23
CA ARG A 665 20.26 -31.58 -6.25
C ARG A 665 20.83 -33.00 -6.22
N LYS A 666 22.11 -33.17 -5.83
CA LYS A 666 22.73 -34.48 -5.64
C LYS A 666 22.22 -35.16 -4.37
N ILE A 667 22.23 -34.44 -3.25
CA ILE A 667 21.74 -34.95 -1.96
C ILE A 667 20.25 -35.33 -2.08
N PHE A 668 19.46 -34.52 -2.79
CA PHE A 668 18.04 -34.76 -3.05
C PHE A 668 17.81 -36.03 -3.90
N ARG A 669 18.62 -36.25 -4.95
CA ARG A 669 18.60 -37.48 -5.76
C ARG A 669 18.82 -38.73 -4.91
N GLU A 670 19.76 -38.70 -3.97
CA GLU A 670 20.06 -39.83 -3.09
C GLU A 670 18.90 -40.08 -2.11
N ALA A 671 18.33 -39.03 -1.50
CA ALA A 671 17.19 -39.14 -0.60
C ALA A 671 15.89 -39.61 -1.30
N LEU A 672 15.61 -39.13 -2.51
CA LEU A 672 14.47 -39.59 -3.32
C LEU A 672 14.59 -41.08 -3.68
N LYS A 673 15.79 -41.53 -4.08
CA LYS A 673 16.05 -42.94 -4.41
C LYS A 673 15.81 -43.85 -3.20
N ALA A 674 16.26 -43.44 -2.01
CA ALA A 674 15.98 -44.17 -0.78
C ALA A 674 14.47 -44.28 -0.54
N ARG A 675 13.73 -43.16 -0.63
CA ARG A 675 12.28 -43.13 -0.41
C ARG A 675 11.49 -44.06 -1.36
N VAL A 676 11.86 -44.19 -2.64
CA VAL A 676 11.16 -45.10 -3.57
C VAL A 676 11.18 -46.56 -3.10
N GLY A 677 12.22 -46.96 -2.36
CA GLY A 677 12.36 -48.27 -1.75
C GLY A 677 11.52 -48.51 -0.48
N ASP A 678 10.93 -47.47 0.11
CA ASP A 678 10.11 -47.61 1.32
C ASP A 678 8.72 -48.18 1.00
N ASP A 679 8.23 -49.06 1.87
CA ASP A 679 6.92 -49.73 1.75
C ASP A 679 5.72 -48.77 1.89
N GLY A 680 5.92 -47.59 2.49
CA GLY A 680 4.87 -46.61 2.77
C GLY A 680 4.54 -45.61 1.66
N VAL A 681 5.19 -45.70 0.49
CA VAL A 681 5.09 -44.67 -0.57
C VAL A 681 4.00 -45.00 -1.58
N THR A 682 3.13 -44.02 -1.86
CA THR A 682 1.99 -44.19 -2.78
C THR A 682 2.44 -44.40 -4.23
N ALA A 683 1.61 -45.07 -5.04
CA ALA A 683 1.90 -45.29 -6.47
C ALA A 683 2.06 -43.96 -7.24
N GLU A 684 1.30 -42.92 -6.84
CA GLU A 684 1.38 -41.55 -7.38
C GLU A 684 2.74 -40.91 -7.06
N GLU A 685 3.22 -41.00 -5.82
CA GLU A 685 4.57 -40.56 -5.44
C GLU A 685 5.66 -41.35 -6.19
N LYS A 686 5.57 -42.68 -6.28
CA LYS A 686 6.56 -43.50 -7.02
C LYS A 686 6.62 -43.09 -8.50
N ALA A 687 5.46 -42.83 -9.14
CA ALA A 687 5.41 -42.33 -10.51
C ALA A 687 6.06 -40.94 -10.65
N ALA A 688 5.71 -39.99 -9.78
CA ALA A 688 6.25 -38.63 -9.82
C ALA A 688 7.78 -38.58 -9.58
N ILE A 689 8.30 -39.38 -8.63
CA ILE A 689 9.74 -39.46 -8.37
C ILE A 689 10.49 -40.08 -9.56
N ASN A 690 9.90 -41.09 -10.22
CA ASN A 690 10.47 -41.70 -11.42
C ASN A 690 10.47 -40.73 -12.62
N GLU A 691 9.39 -39.97 -12.84
CA GLU A 691 9.32 -38.94 -13.89
C GLU A 691 10.33 -37.82 -13.65
N TYR A 692 10.42 -37.30 -12.43
CA TYR A 692 11.42 -36.30 -12.05
C TYR A 692 12.85 -36.81 -12.25
N SER A 693 13.11 -38.08 -11.89
CA SER A 693 14.40 -38.73 -12.10
C SER A 693 14.75 -38.86 -13.59
N ARG A 694 13.78 -39.18 -14.45
CA ARG A 694 13.94 -39.22 -15.92
C ARG A 694 14.31 -37.85 -16.48
N LEU A 695 13.62 -36.79 -16.06
CA LEU A 695 13.73 -35.45 -16.65
C LEU A 695 14.95 -34.65 -16.16
N PHE A 696 15.29 -34.78 -14.87
CA PHE A 696 16.27 -33.90 -14.22
C PHE A 696 17.53 -34.63 -13.71
N LEU A 697 17.51 -35.96 -13.60
CA LEU A 697 18.59 -36.71 -12.93
C LEU A 697 19.30 -37.75 -13.83
N ALA A 698 18.72 -38.11 -14.98
CA ALA A 698 19.36 -38.94 -16.00
C ALA A 698 20.45 -38.18 -16.79
N PRO A 699 21.55 -38.84 -17.21
CA PRO A 699 22.54 -38.23 -18.11
C PRO A 699 21.88 -37.94 -19.46
N ARG A 700 22.05 -36.72 -19.98
CA ARG A 700 21.44 -36.27 -21.23
C ARG A 700 22.39 -36.54 -22.41
N PRO A 701 21.91 -37.10 -23.54
CA PRO A 701 22.74 -37.21 -24.73
C PRO A 701 23.08 -35.82 -25.29
N LYS A 702 24.27 -35.66 -25.88
CA LYS A 702 24.72 -34.38 -26.47
C LYS A 702 23.67 -33.86 -27.47
N GLY A 703 23.27 -32.60 -27.31
CA GLY A 703 22.27 -31.94 -28.15
C GLY A 703 20.81 -32.08 -27.71
N TRP A 704 20.50 -32.75 -26.59
CA TRP A 704 19.11 -32.88 -26.13
C TRP A 704 18.53 -31.56 -25.60
N VAL A 705 17.46 -31.08 -26.24
CA VAL A 705 16.66 -29.92 -25.79
C VAL A 705 15.32 -30.42 -25.27
N MET A 706 14.94 -29.99 -24.06
CA MET A 706 13.65 -30.36 -23.46
C MET A 706 12.49 -29.77 -24.28
N PRO A 707 11.49 -30.56 -24.69
CA PRO A 707 10.33 -30.05 -25.41
C PRO A 707 9.63 -28.92 -24.66
N ALA A 708 9.30 -27.82 -25.34
CA ALA A 708 8.75 -26.63 -24.68
C ALA A 708 7.46 -26.91 -23.86
N ALA A 709 6.66 -27.89 -24.28
CA ALA A 709 5.46 -28.31 -23.56
C ALA A 709 5.75 -29.14 -22.30
N GLU A 710 6.82 -29.96 -22.28
CA GLU A 710 7.29 -30.61 -21.05
C GLU A 710 7.97 -29.58 -20.13
N ALA A 711 8.77 -28.67 -20.70
CA ALA A 711 9.39 -27.58 -19.96
C ALA A 711 8.34 -26.71 -19.25
N ALA A 712 7.24 -26.36 -19.91
CA ALA A 712 6.15 -25.55 -19.35
C ALA A 712 5.41 -26.19 -18.16
N LYS A 713 5.45 -27.53 -18.01
CA LYS A 713 4.86 -28.22 -16.85
C LYS A 713 5.64 -27.97 -15.56
N PHE A 714 6.95 -27.77 -15.66
CA PHE A 714 7.86 -27.59 -14.52
C PHE A 714 8.47 -26.18 -14.43
N SER A 715 8.45 -25.40 -15.53
CA SER A 715 8.84 -23.99 -15.50
C SER A 715 7.69 -23.15 -14.96
N ARG A 716 7.88 -22.63 -13.75
CA ARG A 716 7.05 -21.52 -13.25
C ARG A 716 7.16 -20.28 -14.15
N PRO A 717 6.23 -19.32 -14.04
CA PRO A 717 6.34 -18.05 -14.74
C PRO A 717 7.72 -17.42 -14.57
N LYS A 718 8.24 -16.78 -15.63
CA LYS A 718 9.58 -16.15 -15.70
C LYS A 718 9.84 -15.04 -14.66
N VAL A 719 8.85 -14.76 -13.82
CA VAL A 719 8.83 -13.79 -12.72
C VAL A 719 9.70 -14.25 -11.54
N LEU A 720 9.92 -15.55 -11.35
CA LEU A 720 10.79 -16.04 -10.27
C LEU A 720 12.25 -16.18 -10.71
N SER A 721 13.10 -15.36 -10.09
CA SER A 721 14.56 -15.49 -9.94
C SER A 721 15.48 -15.27 -11.15
N TRP A 722 15.41 -14.13 -11.86
CA TRP A 722 16.51 -13.74 -12.78
C TRP A 722 17.87 -13.63 -12.06
N ARG A 723 17.85 -13.24 -10.77
CA ARG A 723 19.04 -13.11 -9.91
C ARG A 723 19.77 -14.45 -9.68
N TYR A 724 19.03 -15.53 -9.40
CA TYR A 724 19.60 -16.86 -9.14
C TYR A 724 19.60 -17.78 -10.36
N GLN A 725 18.67 -17.64 -11.32
CA GLN A 725 18.75 -18.35 -12.61
C GLN A 725 20.03 -18.00 -13.36
N LYS A 726 20.50 -16.74 -13.30
CA LYS A 726 21.77 -16.37 -13.93
C LYS A 726 22.98 -17.01 -13.24
N GLU A 727 22.88 -17.39 -11.97
CA GLU A 727 23.88 -18.20 -11.28
C GLU A 727 23.70 -19.69 -11.58
N GLU A 728 22.50 -20.25 -11.51
CA GLU A 728 22.24 -21.65 -11.92
C GLU A 728 22.66 -21.93 -13.36
N GLN A 729 22.47 -20.97 -14.27
CA GLN A 729 22.83 -21.06 -15.68
C GLN A 729 24.36 -20.95 -15.86
N LYS A 730 25.03 -20.05 -15.14
CA LYS A 730 26.51 -20.02 -15.06
C LYS A 730 27.11 -21.27 -14.40
N VAL A 731 26.41 -21.88 -13.45
CA VAL A 731 26.82 -23.13 -12.79
C VAL A 731 26.68 -24.29 -13.77
N LYS A 732 25.54 -24.41 -14.47
CA LYS A 732 25.39 -25.37 -15.59
C LYS A 732 26.47 -25.20 -16.65
N GLU A 733 26.69 -23.98 -17.14
CA GLU A 733 27.75 -23.69 -18.13
C GLU A 733 29.16 -24.05 -17.62
N ARG A 734 29.39 -24.01 -16.30
CA ARG A 734 30.67 -24.41 -15.67
C ARG A 734 30.77 -25.92 -15.43
N GLU A 735 29.67 -26.60 -15.16
CA GLU A 735 29.59 -28.06 -15.03
C GLU A 735 29.71 -28.72 -16.40
N GLU A 736 28.98 -28.25 -17.41
CA GLU A 736 29.09 -28.67 -18.82
C GLU A 736 30.52 -28.48 -19.35
N LYS A 737 31.16 -27.32 -19.10
CA LYS A 737 32.58 -27.11 -19.44
C LYS A 737 33.57 -27.99 -18.69
N LYS A 738 33.23 -28.45 -17.47
CA LYS A 738 34.07 -29.41 -16.73
C LYS A 738 33.91 -30.83 -17.29
N GLU A 739 32.70 -31.23 -17.69
CA GLU A 739 32.47 -32.51 -18.36
C GLU A 739 33.13 -32.53 -19.75
N GLU A 740 33.08 -31.44 -20.53
CA GLU A 740 33.80 -31.35 -21.80
C GLU A 740 35.33 -31.36 -21.63
N ALA A 741 35.86 -30.67 -20.63
CA ALA A 741 37.30 -30.71 -20.32
C ALA A 741 37.77 -32.08 -19.82
N GLY A 742 36.91 -32.82 -19.10
CA GLY A 742 37.19 -34.20 -18.69
C GLY A 742 37.13 -35.20 -19.86
N ALA A 743 36.27 -34.97 -20.85
CA ALA A 743 36.13 -35.82 -22.03
C ALA A 743 37.23 -35.62 -23.09
N LEU A 744 38.01 -34.53 -23.00
CA LEU A 744 39.18 -34.23 -23.84
C LEU A 744 40.51 -34.69 -23.21
N GLY A 745 40.45 -35.38 -22.06
CA GLY A 745 41.61 -35.84 -21.30
C GLY A 745 41.68 -37.37 -21.12
N VAL A 746 41.16 -38.13 -22.10
CA VAL A 746 41.23 -39.60 -22.18
C VAL A 746 41.79 -40.00 -23.55
#